data_AF-A0A9W8MMK5-F1
#
_entry.id   AF-A0A9W8MMK5-F1
#
_cell.length_a   1.000
_cell.length_b   1.000
_cell.length_c   1.000
_cell.angle_alpha   90.00
_cell.angle_beta   90.00
_cell.angle_gamma   90.00
#
_symmetry.space_group_name_H-M   'P 1'
#
loop_
_entity.id
_entity.type
_entity.pdbx_description
1 polymer ?
#
loop_
_entity_poly.entity_id
_entity_poly.type
_entity_poly.pdbx_seq_one_letter_code
_entity_poly.pdbx_strand_id
1 'polypeptide(L)'
;MTKKKTKKTQRRNGPQEGSASALAEQAPDEDIGTSLWTAAKTGIHGAFNKLAILNLKIHCTLLLESHEPDNKFWIDTVDHAARIICLLLGRSDQIKIPTSECYTLFLESKARKSFSPFLEWQAQELLPISPGVVRAWETPYKGDAHEILLSSILQDPRKDIYCNTGALIQSSGYGKSRTVDELAKLVFTIPMNVRSKHENFFHRKGAYPPPDLDMVDFIRSIPSAASGNEVIAMFELLFGVLFKWVAKELDTLSYSDEQATQFATKWREHMQIRRQAMYREVLREVRSVLSGRCNAPQNAFLTLKAIIEKVPAVKSGAQQLSIFMYVDEAHTLDEEVGGSTLYELLIKALNVFHGQSFFVLFISTVSRDHQPVEPRRLAPSGRMLMPEIVPYKLLAPYTEMPFDCHETFPLSPGMKLEETQSVEFLVRFGRPLFWTLFESLNSESNIKGLAIYKLTCSPNLQLRSLATEAKLAVLDTLLNLRYRSLRLHYSMIKEMVGSHMRTVYSAPRSREYMHSGYPSEPILAEAAMEILHRNQSGTLGGRVVDAAAQLFISLNNGPSKGAIDMGRQGETVGRAILLRAYMGAVQESHDSKTGIDWSMGCSLVSFLKHLTADGFHRTLLECKPDNIVDSHSQTLEMAFANAWVRFTHFVPAADNTTLSSNVRRFHGGEQTAVGQEKPSPRHKSPPAIGVVALNPPVRSSSSSSPMVHSDDNHPRYSLVFYGCSSEVYGCISEESDADYEELLRVSGDKFADHPRAGTLSKVMKMKPVWEPGGESYGWVKDEWLQDGVDEESETDNK
;
A
#
# COMPACT_ATOMS: atom_id res chain seq x y z
N MET A 1 -11.76 19.60 -84.26
CA MET A 1 -11.47 18.18 -83.93
C MET A 1 -11.26 18.14 -82.42
N THR A 2 -11.89 17.33 -81.58
CA THR A 2 -12.74 16.14 -81.73
C THR A 2 -13.56 15.97 -80.43
N LYS A 3 -14.88 15.77 -80.58
CA LYS A 3 -15.88 15.03 -79.75
C LYS A 3 -15.70 14.96 -78.22
N LYS A 4 -16.59 15.61 -77.44
CA LYS A 4 -17.90 15.12 -76.91
C LYS A 4 -17.81 13.89 -75.99
N LYS A 5 -18.16 14.06 -74.71
CA LYS A 5 -19.46 13.61 -74.16
C LYS A 5 -19.83 14.32 -72.85
N THR A 6 -21.06 14.81 -72.87
CA THR A 6 -21.82 15.65 -71.93
C THR A 6 -22.66 14.84 -70.93
N LYS A 7 -22.93 15.43 -69.76
CA LYS A 7 -24.26 15.69 -69.13
C LYS A 7 -24.08 15.86 -67.60
N LYS A 8 -24.72 16.77 -66.87
CA LYS A 8 -25.48 17.99 -67.15
C LYS A 8 -25.66 18.64 -65.76
N THR A 9 -25.11 19.84 -65.55
CA THR A 9 -25.22 20.63 -64.32
C THR A 9 -26.08 21.85 -64.63
N GLN A 10 -27.09 22.14 -63.80
CA GLN A 10 -27.81 23.42 -63.68
C GLN A 10 -28.85 23.22 -62.56
N ARG A 11 -29.13 24.14 -61.63
CA ARG A 11 -28.67 25.50 -61.31
C ARG A 11 -29.47 25.86 -60.04
N ARG A 12 -28.89 26.53 -59.04
CA ARG A 12 -29.50 27.75 -58.47
C ARG A 12 -28.58 28.43 -57.47
N ASN A 13 -28.51 29.74 -57.67
CA ASN A 13 -27.70 30.74 -57.01
C ASN A 13 -27.99 30.82 -55.50
N GLY A 14 -26.99 31.23 -54.70
CA GLY A 14 -27.21 31.90 -53.41
C GLY A 14 -27.95 33.25 -53.60
N PRO A 15 -28.14 34.09 -52.56
CA PRO A 15 -27.22 34.30 -51.43
C PRO A 15 -27.90 34.60 -50.06
N GLN A 16 -27.04 34.99 -49.10
CA GLN A 16 -27.23 35.89 -47.95
C GLN A 16 -27.42 35.28 -46.55
N GLU A 17 -26.34 35.41 -45.78
CA GLU A 17 -26.31 35.50 -44.31
C GLU A 17 -27.24 36.62 -43.84
N GLY A 18 -28.28 36.25 -43.11
CA GLY A 18 -29.09 37.14 -42.26
C GLY A 18 -29.05 36.61 -40.83
N SER A 19 -28.67 37.48 -39.89
CA SER A 19 -28.36 37.16 -38.49
C SER A 19 -29.50 36.45 -37.76
N ALA A 20 -29.14 35.41 -36.99
CA ALA A 20 -30.01 34.72 -36.02
C ALA A 20 -30.61 35.62 -34.91
N SER A 21 -30.21 36.90 -34.86
CA SER A 21 -30.76 37.92 -33.97
C SER A 21 -32.21 38.30 -34.29
N ALA A 22 -32.69 38.08 -35.52
CA ALA A 22 -34.00 38.59 -35.95
C ALA A 22 -35.19 37.65 -35.68
N LEU A 23 -34.95 36.40 -35.25
CA LEU A 23 -36.03 35.44 -34.95
C LEU A 23 -36.42 35.38 -33.47
N ALA A 24 -35.71 36.09 -32.59
CA ALA A 24 -35.98 36.09 -31.15
C ALA A 24 -36.96 37.19 -30.69
N GLU A 25 -37.31 38.16 -31.55
CA GLU A 25 -38.13 39.33 -31.17
C GLU A 25 -39.60 39.24 -31.61
N GLN A 26 -40.07 38.13 -32.16
CA GLN A 26 -41.49 37.97 -32.54
C GLN A 26 -42.04 36.58 -32.18
N ALA A 27 -42.25 36.33 -30.89
CA ALA A 27 -43.21 35.33 -30.42
C ALA A 27 -43.75 35.73 -29.02
N PRO A 28 -45.03 36.09 -28.88
CA PRO A 28 -45.64 36.46 -27.60
C PRO A 28 -46.02 35.22 -26.78
N ASP A 29 -45.78 35.25 -25.46
CA ASP A 29 -46.38 34.44 -24.39
C ASP A 29 -46.94 33.04 -24.74
N GLU A 30 -46.12 32.16 -25.34
CA GLU A 30 -46.40 30.71 -25.37
C GLU A 30 -45.40 29.96 -24.47
N ASP A 31 -45.92 29.04 -23.66
CA ASP A 31 -45.16 28.14 -22.78
C ASP A 31 -44.04 27.43 -23.56
N ILE A 32 -42.79 27.70 -23.15
CA ILE A 32 -41.55 27.21 -23.76
C ILE A 32 -41.56 25.68 -23.93
N GLY A 33 -42.27 24.96 -23.05
CA GLY A 33 -42.48 23.50 -23.17
C GLY A 33 -43.21 23.08 -24.45
N THR A 34 -44.17 23.91 -24.90
CA THR A 34 -44.98 23.67 -26.11
C THR A 34 -44.20 23.97 -27.38
N SER A 35 -43.34 25.01 -27.35
CA SER A 35 -42.44 25.35 -28.46
C SER A 35 -41.36 24.29 -28.67
N LEU A 36 -40.83 23.70 -27.59
CA LEU A 36 -39.89 22.58 -27.65
C LEU A 36 -40.55 21.29 -28.17
N TRP A 37 -41.80 21.00 -27.76
CA TRP A 37 -42.55 19.86 -28.27
C TRP A 37 -42.82 19.95 -29.79
N THR A 38 -43.12 21.15 -30.28
CA THR A 38 -43.37 21.43 -31.71
C THR A 38 -42.07 21.34 -32.54
N ALA A 39 -40.95 21.77 -31.98
CA ALA A 39 -39.62 21.65 -32.62
C ALA A 39 -39.13 20.19 -32.71
N ALA A 40 -39.43 19.35 -31.72
CA ALA A 40 -39.11 17.92 -31.74
C ALA A 40 -39.89 17.15 -32.82
N LYS A 41 -41.16 17.53 -33.07
CA LYS A 41 -42.02 16.92 -34.09
C LYS A 41 -41.64 17.29 -35.53
N THR A 42 -40.93 18.40 -35.74
CA THR A 42 -40.59 18.94 -37.07
C THR A 42 -39.18 18.56 -37.56
N GLY A 43 -38.43 17.76 -36.78
CA GLY A 43 -37.17 17.15 -37.22
C GLY A 43 -35.94 18.07 -37.22
N ILE A 44 -35.99 19.22 -36.55
CA ILE A 44 -34.86 20.17 -36.47
C ILE A 44 -33.89 19.75 -35.35
N HIS A 45 -33.11 18.70 -35.57
CA HIS A 45 -32.24 18.12 -34.53
C HIS A 45 -31.03 18.99 -34.14
N GLY A 46 -30.58 19.93 -34.99
CA GLY A 46 -29.34 20.69 -34.76
C GLY A 46 -29.45 21.84 -33.74
N ALA A 47 -30.51 22.66 -33.84
CA ALA A 47 -30.73 23.78 -32.92
C ALA A 47 -31.36 23.34 -31.60
N PHE A 48 -32.17 22.28 -31.63
CA PHE A 48 -32.86 21.68 -30.49
C PHE A 48 -31.90 21.23 -29.39
N ASN A 49 -30.77 20.61 -29.76
CA ASN A 49 -29.77 20.14 -28.80
C ASN A 49 -29.10 21.29 -28.03
N LYS A 50 -28.83 22.43 -28.67
CA LYS A 50 -28.14 23.54 -27.98
C LYS A 50 -29.04 24.24 -26.95
N LEU A 51 -30.32 24.42 -27.27
CA LEU A 51 -31.27 25.07 -26.35
C LEU A 51 -31.63 24.16 -25.17
N ALA A 52 -31.84 22.86 -25.43
CA ALA A 52 -32.10 21.87 -24.39
C ALA A 52 -30.90 21.72 -23.42
N ILE A 53 -29.67 21.77 -23.94
CA ILE A 53 -28.44 21.74 -23.13
C ILE A 53 -28.30 22.98 -22.25
N LEU A 54 -28.60 24.17 -22.78
CA LEU A 54 -28.52 25.42 -22.02
C LEU A 54 -29.54 25.44 -20.87
N ASN A 55 -30.76 24.97 -21.12
CA ASN A 55 -31.80 24.88 -20.10
C ASN A 55 -31.48 23.85 -19.01
N LEU A 56 -30.93 22.68 -19.38
CA LEU A 56 -30.48 21.69 -18.39
C LEU A 56 -29.36 22.24 -17.49
N LYS A 57 -28.43 23.03 -18.05
CA LYS A 57 -27.35 23.69 -17.29
C LYS A 57 -27.90 24.67 -16.24
N ILE A 58 -28.87 25.50 -16.61
CA ILE A 58 -29.48 26.48 -15.69
C ILE A 58 -30.20 25.75 -14.54
N HIS A 59 -30.97 24.70 -14.86
CA HIS A 59 -31.72 23.95 -13.86
C HIS A 59 -30.81 23.16 -12.91
N CYS A 60 -29.75 22.51 -13.41
CA CYS A 60 -28.78 21.82 -12.54
C CYS A 60 -27.98 22.77 -11.64
N THR A 61 -27.72 24.00 -12.09
CA THR A 61 -27.04 25.02 -11.28
C THR A 61 -27.94 25.49 -10.14
N LEU A 62 -29.22 25.75 -10.42
CA LEU A 62 -30.20 26.13 -9.40
C LEU A 62 -30.46 25.03 -8.35
N LEU A 63 -30.44 23.76 -8.77
CA LEU A 63 -30.59 22.61 -7.88
C LEU A 63 -29.42 22.44 -6.89
N LEU A 64 -28.21 22.86 -7.28
CA LEU A 64 -27.02 22.81 -6.42
C LEU A 64 -26.95 23.98 -5.43
N GLU A 65 -27.53 25.13 -5.78
CA GLU A 65 -27.51 26.34 -4.96
C GLU A 65 -28.64 26.37 -3.91
N SER A 66 -29.70 25.58 -4.08
CA SER A 66 -30.88 25.58 -3.20
C SER A 66 -31.30 24.16 -2.81
N HIS A 67 -30.69 23.57 -1.78
CA HIS A 67 -31.08 22.24 -1.31
C HIS A 67 -32.23 22.34 -0.29
N GLU A 68 -33.46 22.56 -0.76
CA GLU A 68 -34.69 22.56 0.06
C GLU A 68 -35.74 21.62 -0.56
N PRO A 69 -35.83 20.35 -0.13
CA PRO A 69 -36.64 19.32 -0.80
C PRO A 69 -38.17 19.53 -0.70
N ASP A 70 -38.65 20.38 0.21
CA ASP A 70 -40.08 20.70 0.37
C ASP A 70 -40.51 21.94 -0.43
N ASN A 71 -39.57 22.60 -1.13
CA ASN A 71 -39.86 23.76 -1.95
C ASN A 71 -40.48 23.30 -3.28
N LYS A 72 -41.73 23.70 -3.53
CA LYS A 72 -42.48 23.39 -4.76
C LYS A 72 -41.69 23.74 -6.03
N PHE A 73 -40.94 24.84 -6.01
CA PHE A 73 -40.09 25.26 -7.12
C PHE A 73 -38.95 24.25 -7.39
N TRP A 74 -38.37 23.66 -6.34
CA TRP A 74 -37.32 22.65 -6.46
C TRP A 74 -37.88 21.35 -7.06
N ILE A 75 -39.05 20.89 -6.59
CA ILE A 75 -39.73 19.70 -7.12
C ILE A 75 -40.07 19.87 -8.61
N ASP A 76 -40.63 21.02 -8.99
CA ASP A 76 -40.97 21.33 -10.39
C ASP A 76 -39.70 21.41 -11.27
N THR A 77 -38.60 21.93 -10.74
CA THR A 77 -37.29 22.02 -11.43
C THR A 77 -36.68 20.62 -11.67
N VAL A 78 -36.78 19.72 -10.68
CA VAL A 78 -36.33 18.32 -10.82
C VAL A 78 -37.18 17.54 -11.81
N ASP A 79 -38.52 17.69 -11.76
CA ASP A 79 -39.43 17.01 -12.70
C ASP A 79 -39.19 17.48 -14.15
N HIS A 80 -38.94 18.78 -14.34
CA HIS A 80 -38.64 19.35 -15.65
C HIS A 80 -37.30 18.84 -16.23
N ALA A 81 -36.26 18.73 -15.40
CA ALA A 81 -34.97 18.17 -15.81
C ALA A 81 -35.07 16.67 -16.19
N ALA A 82 -35.85 15.89 -15.42
CA ALA A 82 -36.10 14.49 -15.72
C ALA A 82 -36.84 14.29 -17.06
N ARG A 83 -37.83 15.14 -17.38
CA ARG A 83 -38.55 15.12 -18.66
C ARG A 83 -37.64 15.44 -19.85
N ILE A 84 -36.74 16.42 -19.71
CA ILE A 84 -35.75 16.76 -20.74
C ILE A 84 -34.82 15.57 -21.02
N ILE A 85 -34.37 14.86 -19.97
CA ILE A 85 -33.53 13.67 -20.12
C ILE A 85 -34.29 12.54 -20.83
N CYS A 86 -35.56 12.29 -20.48
CA CYS A 86 -36.38 11.27 -21.14
C CYS A 86 -36.62 11.57 -22.64
N LEU A 87 -36.83 12.84 -22.98
CA LEU A 87 -36.97 13.31 -24.37
C LEU A 87 -35.66 13.13 -25.16
N LEU A 88 -34.52 13.44 -24.56
CA LEU A 88 -33.19 13.25 -25.19
C LEU A 88 -32.83 11.78 -25.39
N LEU A 89 -33.40 10.87 -24.59
CA LEU A 89 -33.22 9.42 -24.72
C LEU A 89 -34.22 8.76 -25.70
N GLY A 90 -35.12 9.53 -26.32
CA GLY A 90 -36.12 9.00 -27.26
C GLY A 90 -37.17 8.09 -26.61
N ARG A 91 -37.37 8.22 -25.30
CA ARG A 91 -38.34 7.46 -24.50
C ARG A 91 -39.50 8.39 -24.16
N SER A 92 -40.39 8.64 -25.12
CA SER A 92 -41.48 9.62 -24.98
C SER A 92 -42.64 9.18 -24.09
N ASP A 93 -42.59 7.97 -23.53
CA ASP A 93 -43.80 7.26 -23.08
C ASP A 93 -43.82 7.00 -21.56
N GLN A 94 -42.79 7.41 -20.81
CA GLN A 94 -42.70 7.17 -19.37
C GLN A 94 -42.60 8.49 -18.59
N ILE A 95 -43.74 8.95 -18.05
CA ILE A 95 -43.88 10.21 -17.31
C ILE A 95 -43.50 10.07 -15.82
N LYS A 96 -43.08 8.89 -15.35
CA LYS A 96 -42.73 8.66 -13.94
C LYS A 96 -41.52 7.73 -13.80
N ILE A 97 -40.32 8.28 -13.99
CA ILE A 97 -39.07 7.61 -13.61
C ILE A 97 -38.51 8.35 -12.38
N PRO A 98 -38.19 7.65 -11.27
CA PRO A 98 -37.54 8.26 -10.11
C PRO A 98 -36.21 8.93 -10.45
N THR A 99 -35.92 10.08 -9.84
CA THR A 99 -34.73 10.91 -10.13
C THR A 99 -33.40 10.16 -10.02
N SER A 100 -33.31 9.18 -9.11
CA SER A 100 -32.14 8.32 -8.93
C SER A 100 -31.87 7.37 -10.10
N GLU A 101 -32.91 6.93 -10.83
CA GLU A 101 -32.78 6.06 -12.00
C GLU A 101 -32.45 6.85 -13.27
N CYS A 102 -32.92 8.10 -13.38
CA CYS A 102 -32.62 8.97 -14.54
C CYS A 102 -31.12 9.24 -14.72
N TYR A 103 -30.39 9.44 -13.62
CA TYR A 103 -28.93 9.67 -13.67
C TYR A 103 -28.17 8.42 -14.15
N THR A 104 -28.59 7.25 -13.67
CA THR A 104 -28.01 5.95 -14.05
C THR A 104 -28.29 5.63 -15.52
N LEU A 105 -29.53 5.82 -15.98
CA LEU A 105 -29.94 5.63 -17.37
C LEU A 105 -29.22 6.59 -18.35
N PHE A 106 -28.93 7.83 -17.92
CA PHE A 106 -28.16 8.79 -18.72
C PHE A 106 -26.70 8.34 -18.89
N LEU A 107 -26.06 7.86 -17.82
CA LEU A 107 -24.68 7.35 -17.84
C LEU A 107 -24.50 6.12 -18.74
N GLU A 108 -25.55 5.30 -18.87
CA GLU A 108 -25.58 4.07 -19.67
C GLU A 108 -25.99 4.29 -21.14
N SER A 109 -26.52 5.47 -21.49
CA SER A 109 -27.04 5.74 -22.83
C SER A 109 -25.95 5.94 -23.90
N LYS A 110 -26.25 5.54 -25.15
CA LYS A 110 -25.39 5.82 -26.33
C LYS A 110 -25.22 7.31 -26.62
N ALA A 111 -26.08 8.18 -26.06
CA ALA A 111 -26.03 9.64 -26.20
C ALA A 111 -24.84 10.29 -25.46
N ARG A 112 -24.19 9.56 -24.54
CA ARG A 112 -22.97 9.99 -23.84
C ARG A 112 -21.87 10.47 -24.79
N LYS A 113 -21.75 9.87 -25.98
CA LYS A 113 -20.74 10.26 -26.98
C LYS A 113 -20.99 11.66 -27.57
N SER A 114 -22.24 12.11 -27.63
CA SER A 114 -22.60 13.44 -28.13
C SER A 114 -22.47 14.55 -27.08
N PHE A 115 -22.41 14.17 -25.79
CA PHE A 115 -22.25 15.07 -24.63
C PHE A 115 -20.83 15.07 -24.04
N SER A 116 -19.90 14.29 -24.62
CA SER A 116 -18.52 14.09 -24.13
C SER A 116 -17.78 15.39 -23.77
N PRO A 117 -17.86 16.48 -24.57
CA PRO A 117 -17.12 17.70 -24.24
C PRO A 117 -17.68 18.46 -23.03
N PHE A 118 -18.97 18.26 -22.70
CA PHE A 118 -19.64 18.99 -21.63
C PHE A 118 -19.54 18.26 -20.27
N LEU A 119 -19.57 16.92 -20.29
CA LEU A 119 -19.27 16.11 -19.11
C LEU A 119 -17.79 16.18 -18.71
N GLU A 120 -16.88 16.43 -19.66
CA GLU A 120 -15.47 16.67 -19.39
C GLU A 120 -15.21 17.96 -18.59
N TRP A 121 -16.11 18.95 -18.67
CA TRP A 121 -15.97 20.22 -17.95
C TRP A 121 -16.50 20.16 -16.50
N GLN A 122 -17.58 19.41 -16.22
CA GLN A 122 -18.11 19.26 -14.86
C GLN A 122 -17.53 18.05 -14.08
N ALA A 123 -17.00 17.03 -14.75
CA ALA A 123 -16.27 15.95 -14.08
C ALA A 123 -14.89 16.38 -13.53
N GLN A 124 -14.46 17.61 -13.80
CA GLN A 124 -13.22 18.19 -13.27
C GLN A 124 -13.35 18.72 -11.84
N GLU A 125 -14.55 19.04 -11.35
CA GLU A 125 -14.76 19.54 -9.97
C GLU A 125 -15.34 18.50 -9.00
N LEU A 126 -16.01 17.45 -9.51
CA LEU A 126 -16.43 16.30 -8.71
C LEU A 126 -15.68 15.06 -9.19
N LEU A 127 -14.51 14.80 -8.62
CA LEU A 127 -13.81 13.53 -8.82
C LEU A 127 -14.79 12.39 -8.44
N PRO A 128 -15.15 11.46 -9.34
CA PRO A 128 -16.06 10.37 -8.99
C PRO A 128 -15.34 9.38 -8.08
N ILE A 129 -15.32 9.67 -6.78
CA ILE A 129 -14.88 8.76 -5.73
C ILE A 129 -15.95 7.67 -5.63
N SER A 130 -15.55 6.40 -5.70
CA SER A 130 -16.49 5.28 -5.52
C SER A 130 -17.16 5.40 -4.14
N PRO A 131 -18.50 5.28 -4.03
CA PRO A 131 -19.18 5.27 -2.73
C PRO A 131 -18.62 4.22 -1.77
N GLY A 132 -18.11 3.09 -2.27
CA GLY A 132 -17.47 2.08 -1.44
C GLY A 132 -16.14 2.51 -0.83
N VAL A 133 -15.41 3.43 -1.45
CA VAL A 133 -14.18 4.00 -0.88
C VAL A 133 -14.50 4.97 0.25
N VAL A 134 -15.57 5.76 0.10
CA VAL A 134 -16.05 6.65 1.16
C VAL A 134 -16.52 5.84 2.35
N ARG A 135 -17.29 4.76 2.13
CA ARG A 135 -17.68 3.84 3.20
C ARG A 135 -16.48 3.18 3.89
N ALA A 136 -15.48 2.74 3.11
CA ALA A 136 -14.26 2.13 3.66
C ALA A 136 -13.45 3.14 4.49
N TRP A 137 -13.49 4.42 4.11
CA TRP A 137 -12.99 5.48 4.97
C TRP A 137 -13.84 5.55 6.24
N GLU A 138 -15.16 5.68 6.15
CA GLU A 138 -16.05 5.83 7.32
C GLU A 138 -16.03 4.64 8.31
N THR A 139 -15.54 3.47 7.91
CA THR A 139 -15.30 2.32 8.81
C THR A 139 -14.57 2.76 10.09
N PRO A 140 -14.99 2.28 11.28
CA PRO A 140 -14.33 2.61 12.54
C PRO A 140 -12.84 2.28 12.51
N TYR A 141 -12.01 3.23 12.97
CA TYR A 141 -10.57 3.01 13.05
C TYR A 141 -10.24 1.95 14.10
N LYS A 142 -9.30 1.05 13.79
CA LYS A 142 -8.86 -0.02 14.68
C LYS A 142 -7.37 0.09 14.95
N GLY A 143 -6.99 -0.11 16.22
CA GLY A 143 -5.61 0.00 16.69
C GLY A 143 -5.22 1.38 17.20
N ASP A 144 -3.97 1.52 17.63
CA ASP A 144 -3.44 2.64 18.40
C ASP A 144 -2.35 3.43 17.65
N ALA A 145 -2.19 3.22 16.33
CA ALA A 145 -1.08 3.84 15.58
C ALA A 145 -1.10 5.38 15.60
N HIS A 146 -2.27 6.00 15.71
CA HIS A 146 -2.41 7.46 15.82
C HIS A 146 -1.88 7.99 17.18
N GLU A 147 -2.07 7.23 18.26
CA GLU A 147 -1.53 7.54 19.60
C GLU A 147 -0.02 7.29 19.66
N ILE A 148 0.45 6.20 19.05
CA ILE A 148 1.89 5.88 18.93
C ILE A 148 2.61 6.96 18.13
N LEU A 149 2.01 7.42 17.04
CA LEU A 149 2.57 8.50 16.23
C LEU A 149 2.68 9.80 17.02
N LEU A 150 1.61 10.19 17.73
CA LEU A 150 1.62 11.40 18.57
C LEU A 150 2.65 11.32 19.70
N SER A 151 2.69 10.19 20.40
CA SER A 151 3.67 9.97 21.48
C SER A 151 5.10 9.99 20.96
N SER A 152 5.36 9.39 19.79
CA SER A 152 6.67 9.44 19.13
C SER A 152 7.07 10.87 18.74
N ILE A 153 6.13 11.67 18.20
CA ILE A 153 6.35 13.09 17.88
C ILE A 153 6.70 13.90 19.14
N LEU A 154 6.07 13.61 20.28
CA LEU A 154 6.31 14.29 21.55
C LEU A 154 7.59 13.83 22.26
N GLN A 155 8.10 12.64 21.95
CA GLN A 155 9.34 12.10 22.51
C GLN A 155 10.56 12.45 21.64
N ASP A 156 10.36 12.67 20.33
CA ASP A 156 11.44 12.95 19.38
C ASP A 156 12.24 14.21 19.78
N PRO A 157 13.58 14.16 19.75
CA PRO A 157 14.41 15.26 20.21
C PRO A 157 14.23 16.50 19.34
N ARG A 158 13.94 17.64 19.99
CA ARG A 158 13.84 18.97 19.35
C ARG A 158 15.16 19.73 19.34
N LYS A 159 16.12 19.30 20.15
CA LYS A 159 17.45 19.89 20.21
C LYS A 159 18.24 19.39 18.99
N ASP A 160 18.87 20.31 18.26
CA ASP A 160 19.74 20.04 17.11
C ASP A 160 19.06 19.52 15.83
N ILE A 161 17.73 19.65 15.72
CA ILE A 161 17.02 19.45 14.45
C ILE A 161 16.95 20.77 13.65
N TYR A 162 16.86 20.67 12.32
CA TYR A 162 16.79 21.84 11.44
C TYR A 162 15.44 22.56 11.59
N CYS A 163 14.34 21.82 11.62
CA CYS A 163 12.98 22.35 11.70
C CYS A 163 12.09 21.35 12.43
N ASN A 164 10.96 21.80 12.98
CA ASN A 164 9.96 20.96 13.64
C ASN A 164 9.13 20.17 12.61
N THR A 165 9.79 19.33 11.81
CA THR A 165 9.17 18.52 10.77
C THR A 165 9.53 17.06 10.89
N GLY A 166 8.64 16.19 10.41
CA GLY A 166 8.86 14.75 10.32
C GLY A 166 8.23 14.18 9.05
N ALA A 167 8.56 12.91 8.73
CA ALA A 167 7.99 12.22 7.58
C ALA A 167 7.39 10.88 8.02
N LEU A 168 6.14 10.61 7.68
CA LEU A 168 5.51 9.31 7.80
C LEU A 168 5.62 8.59 6.46
N ILE A 169 6.49 7.58 6.38
CA ILE A 169 6.76 6.86 5.14
C ILE A 169 6.24 5.43 5.22
N GLN A 170 5.39 5.09 4.27
CA GLN A 170 4.92 3.72 4.11
C GLN A 170 4.29 3.53 2.73
N SER A 171 4.24 2.31 2.23
CA SER A 171 3.51 1.96 1.01
C SER A 171 2.00 2.27 1.08
N SER A 172 1.33 2.17 -0.06
CA SER A 172 -0.12 2.38 -0.16
C SER A 172 -0.90 1.33 0.65
N GLY A 173 -2.03 1.73 1.22
CA GLY A 173 -2.98 0.82 1.87
C GLY A 173 -2.84 0.65 3.38
N TYR A 174 -1.79 1.20 4.00
CA TYR A 174 -1.61 1.20 5.46
C TYR A 174 -2.54 2.15 6.24
N GLY A 175 -3.36 2.96 5.55
CA GLY A 175 -4.21 3.95 6.22
C GLY A 175 -3.43 5.12 6.82
N LYS A 176 -2.35 5.59 6.17
CA LYS A 176 -1.55 6.76 6.61
C LYS A 176 -2.42 8.00 6.83
N SER A 177 -3.17 8.41 5.81
CA SER A 177 -4.08 9.56 5.88
C SER A 177 -5.16 9.38 6.95
N ARG A 178 -5.64 8.14 7.16
CA ARG A 178 -6.60 7.86 8.22
C ARG A 178 -5.97 7.93 9.61
N THR A 179 -4.74 7.46 9.77
CA THR A 179 -4.01 7.52 11.05
C THR A 179 -3.82 8.97 11.51
N VAL A 180 -3.49 9.90 10.61
CA VAL A 180 -3.39 11.32 10.97
C VAL A 180 -4.74 12.01 11.16
N ASP A 181 -5.79 11.55 10.46
CA ASP A 181 -7.16 12.04 10.65
C ASP A 181 -7.74 11.61 12.00
N GLU A 182 -7.34 10.46 12.52
CA GLU A 182 -7.62 10.02 13.89
C GLU A 182 -6.77 10.78 14.91
N LEU A 183 -5.47 11.01 14.62
CA LEU A 183 -4.60 11.85 15.45
C LEU A 183 -5.17 13.26 15.62
N ALA A 184 -5.87 13.79 14.60
CA ALA A 184 -6.53 15.10 14.66
C ALA A 184 -7.65 15.20 15.72
N LYS A 185 -8.09 14.08 16.32
CA LYS A 185 -8.98 14.07 17.49
C LYS A 185 -8.24 14.33 18.81
N LEU A 186 -6.91 14.20 18.81
CA LEU A 186 -6.07 14.30 20.00
C LEU A 186 -5.38 15.66 20.15
N VAL A 187 -5.07 16.33 19.04
CA VAL A 187 -4.38 17.62 19.00
C VAL A 187 -4.94 18.52 17.89
N PHE A 188 -5.00 19.83 18.13
CA PHE A 188 -5.47 20.80 17.15
C PHE A 188 -4.67 20.70 15.85
N THR A 189 -5.39 20.47 14.73
CA THR A 189 -4.77 20.02 13.48
C THR A 189 -5.17 20.86 12.27
N ILE A 190 -4.21 21.24 11.43
CA ILE A 190 -4.42 21.84 10.11
C ILE A 190 -4.13 20.79 9.02
N PRO A 191 -5.15 20.25 8.34
CA PRO A 191 -4.97 19.20 7.34
C PRO A 191 -4.75 19.76 5.93
N MET A 192 -3.70 19.31 5.24
CA MET A 192 -3.42 19.62 3.83
C MET A 192 -3.25 18.35 3.01
N ASN A 193 -3.79 18.26 1.80
CA ASN A 193 -3.61 17.16 0.87
C ASN A 193 -3.30 17.72 -0.52
N VAL A 194 -2.08 17.46 -0.99
CA VAL A 194 -1.52 18.02 -2.23
C VAL A 194 -1.47 17.01 -3.37
N ARG A 195 -2.35 15.99 -3.35
CA ARG A 195 -2.40 14.96 -4.39
C ARG A 195 -2.64 15.57 -5.77
N SER A 196 -1.86 15.13 -6.76
CA SER A 196 -1.91 15.65 -8.12
C SER A 196 -3.23 15.29 -8.83
N LYS A 197 -3.82 16.24 -9.58
CA LYS A 197 -4.98 16.00 -10.46
C LYS A 197 -4.71 15.01 -11.62
N HIS A 198 -3.43 14.75 -11.94
CA HIS A 198 -3.02 14.03 -13.17
C HIS A 198 -2.65 12.57 -12.97
N GLU A 199 -2.82 12.00 -11.77
CA GLU A 199 -2.68 10.56 -11.61
C GLU A 199 -3.63 9.82 -12.57
N ASN A 200 -3.13 8.72 -13.15
CA ASN A 200 -3.78 7.96 -14.21
C ASN A 200 -5.26 7.66 -13.88
N PHE A 201 -6.11 7.63 -14.89
CA PHE A 201 -7.57 7.42 -14.77
C PHE A 201 -7.97 6.22 -13.88
N PHE A 202 -7.10 5.21 -13.73
CA PHE A 202 -7.28 4.06 -12.84
C PHE A 202 -6.92 4.32 -11.37
N HIS A 203 -5.98 5.23 -11.06
CA HIS A 203 -5.73 5.72 -9.69
C HIS A 203 -6.82 6.70 -9.21
N ARG A 204 -7.54 7.36 -10.13
CA ARG A 204 -8.59 8.34 -9.80
C ARG A 204 -9.82 7.75 -9.12
N LYS A 205 -10.13 6.47 -9.35
CA LYS A 205 -11.29 5.80 -8.77
C LYS A 205 -10.94 5.21 -7.40
N GLY A 206 -10.76 6.06 -6.38
CA GLY A 206 -10.82 5.58 -5.01
C GLY A 206 -9.73 5.99 -4.02
N ALA A 207 -9.00 7.07 -4.28
CA ALA A 207 -8.10 7.63 -3.28
C ALA A 207 -8.85 8.67 -2.42
N TYR A 208 -8.89 8.47 -1.10
CA TYR A 208 -9.55 9.33 -0.11
C TYR A 208 -8.58 9.61 1.05
N PRO A 209 -8.56 10.81 1.66
CA PRO A 209 -9.43 11.97 1.42
C PRO A 209 -9.22 12.65 0.06
N PRO A 210 -10.17 13.47 -0.42
CA PRO A 210 -10.02 14.25 -1.64
C PRO A 210 -8.87 15.28 -1.50
N PRO A 211 -8.21 15.66 -2.60
CA PRO A 211 -7.19 16.71 -2.58
C PRO A 211 -7.77 18.09 -2.29
N ASP A 212 -6.94 18.99 -1.76
CA ASP A 212 -7.25 20.41 -1.65
C ASP A 212 -6.94 21.09 -2.99
N LEU A 213 -7.95 21.20 -3.87
CA LEU A 213 -7.74 21.56 -5.27
C LEU A 213 -7.08 22.93 -5.45
N ASP A 214 -7.48 23.91 -4.65
CA ASP A 214 -6.88 25.24 -4.68
C ASP A 214 -5.39 25.20 -4.30
N MET A 215 -5.00 24.39 -3.30
CA MET A 215 -3.60 24.19 -2.90
C MET A 215 -2.79 23.54 -4.00
N VAL A 216 -3.33 22.52 -4.65
CA VAL A 216 -2.69 21.86 -5.80
C VAL A 216 -2.49 22.85 -6.94
N ASP A 217 -3.47 23.70 -7.22
CA ASP A 217 -3.37 24.74 -8.25
C ASP A 217 -2.35 25.82 -7.90
N PHE A 218 -2.24 26.19 -6.62
CA PHE A 218 -1.21 27.11 -6.15
C PHE A 218 0.20 26.55 -6.36
N ILE A 219 0.45 25.31 -5.91
CA ILE A 219 1.76 24.65 -6.07
C ILE A 219 2.16 24.60 -7.56
N ARG A 220 1.23 24.23 -8.43
CA ARG A 220 1.47 24.19 -9.90
C ARG A 220 1.62 25.56 -10.55
N SER A 221 1.13 26.62 -9.91
CA SER A 221 1.27 27.99 -10.42
C SER A 221 2.63 28.61 -10.10
N ILE A 222 3.46 27.94 -9.26
CA ILE A 222 4.82 28.39 -8.97
C ILE A 222 5.62 28.37 -10.28
N PRO A 223 6.19 29.51 -10.71
CA PRO A 223 6.95 29.55 -11.96
C PRO A 223 8.21 28.69 -11.86
N SER A 224 8.47 27.84 -12.86
CA SER A 224 9.69 27.03 -12.91
C SER A 224 10.98 27.87 -13.00
N ALA A 225 10.88 29.11 -13.46
CA ALA A 225 11.98 30.07 -13.51
C ALA A 225 12.18 30.86 -12.19
N ALA A 226 11.32 30.68 -11.19
CA ALA A 226 11.46 31.36 -9.90
C ALA A 226 12.73 30.89 -9.18
N SER A 227 13.37 31.82 -8.47
CA SER A 227 14.46 31.51 -7.55
C SER A 227 13.92 30.83 -6.29
N GLY A 228 14.76 30.02 -5.63
CA GLY A 228 14.37 29.36 -4.38
C GLY A 228 13.90 30.35 -3.30
N ASN A 229 14.50 31.55 -3.22
CA ASN A 229 14.10 32.58 -2.26
C ASN A 229 12.71 33.16 -2.55
N GLU A 230 12.34 33.33 -3.82
CA GLU A 230 10.99 33.76 -4.20
C GLU A 230 9.96 32.72 -3.80
N VAL A 231 10.24 31.43 -4.02
CA VAL A 231 9.35 30.33 -3.63
C VAL A 231 9.22 30.23 -2.11
N ILE A 232 10.32 30.40 -1.35
CA ILE A 232 10.28 30.46 0.12
C ILE A 232 9.36 31.60 0.58
N ALA A 233 9.52 32.81 0.01
CA ALA A 233 8.67 33.95 0.33
C ALA A 233 7.19 33.70 -0.02
N MET A 234 6.90 32.99 -1.11
CA MET A 234 5.54 32.57 -1.45
C MET A 234 4.94 31.61 -0.42
N PHE A 235 5.72 30.65 0.09
CA PHE A 235 5.28 29.76 1.17
C PHE A 235 5.11 30.48 2.50
N GLU A 236 6.02 31.40 2.85
CA GLU A 236 5.88 32.23 4.06
C GLU A 236 4.63 33.10 4.01
N LEU A 237 4.32 33.68 2.84
CA LEU A 237 3.07 34.41 2.61
C LEU A 237 1.85 33.49 2.77
N LEU A 238 1.89 32.29 2.19
CA LEU A 238 0.84 31.28 2.36
C LEU A 238 0.58 31.00 3.84
N PHE A 239 1.63 30.75 4.64
CA PHE A 239 1.49 30.50 6.07
C PHE A 239 0.94 31.72 6.82
N GLY A 240 1.39 32.92 6.48
CA GLY A 240 0.88 34.16 7.07
C GLY A 240 -0.63 34.35 6.86
N VAL A 241 -1.10 34.12 5.63
CA VAL A 241 -2.54 34.20 5.30
C VAL A 241 -3.32 33.04 5.93
N LEU A 242 -2.79 31.82 5.89
CA LEU A 242 -3.41 30.64 6.49
C LEU A 242 -3.61 30.81 7.99
N PHE A 243 -2.58 31.22 8.73
CA PHE A 243 -2.68 31.43 10.16
C PHE A 243 -3.60 32.60 10.50
N LYS A 244 -3.62 33.66 9.70
CA LYS A 244 -4.58 34.76 9.88
C LYS A 244 -6.02 34.27 9.73
N TRP A 245 -6.28 33.42 8.73
CA TRP A 245 -7.59 32.81 8.54
C TRP A 245 -7.97 31.93 9.73
N VAL A 246 -7.06 31.04 10.15
CA VAL A 246 -7.29 30.14 11.29
C VAL A 246 -7.57 30.92 12.58
N ALA A 247 -6.80 31.97 12.86
CA ALA A 247 -7.01 32.81 14.03
C ALA A 247 -8.40 33.46 14.04
N LYS A 248 -8.88 33.92 12.89
CA LYS A 248 -10.23 34.49 12.73
C LYS A 248 -11.31 33.42 12.89
N GLU A 249 -11.11 32.24 12.32
CA GLU A 249 -12.08 31.15 12.40
C GLU A 249 -12.22 30.67 13.86
N LEU A 250 -11.10 30.60 14.60
CA LEU A 250 -11.09 30.30 16.03
C LEU A 250 -11.93 31.29 16.84
N ASP A 251 -11.94 32.58 16.49
CA ASP A 251 -12.76 33.59 17.19
C ASP A 251 -14.28 33.40 16.98
N THR A 252 -14.69 32.63 15.96
CA THR A 252 -16.11 32.33 15.70
C THR A 252 -16.63 31.11 16.46
N LEU A 253 -15.73 30.30 16.99
CA LEU A 253 -16.05 29.06 17.68
C LEU A 253 -16.07 29.32 19.20
N SER A 254 -17.17 28.94 19.87
CA SER A 254 -17.31 29.05 21.32
C SER A 254 -16.60 27.87 21.99
N TYR A 255 -15.59 28.16 22.80
CA TYR A 255 -14.84 27.15 23.56
C TYR A 255 -14.92 27.47 25.06
N SER A 256 -15.44 26.54 25.86
CA SER A 256 -15.47 26.69 27.32
C SER A 256 -14.50 25.69 27.94
N ASP A 257 -13.37 26.13 28.50
CA ASP A 257 -12.40 25.34 29.30
C ASP A 257 -12.33 23.83 28.95
N GLU A 258 -12.22 23.52 27.65
CA GLU A 258 -12.31 22.16 27.15
C GLU A 258 -10.96 21.43 27.27
N GLN A 259 -11.02 20.13 27.57
CA GLN A 259 -9.83 19.28 27.47
C GLN A 259 -9.29 19.31 26.03
N ALA A 260 -7.96 19.20 25.86
CA ALA A 260 -7.31 19.32 24.56
C ALA A 260 -7.90 18.40 23.48
N THR A 261 -8.30 17.19 23.85
CA THR A 261 -8.93 16.19 22.97
C THR A 261 -10.34 16.59 22.53
N GLN A 262 -11.14 17.18 23.43
CA GLN A 262 -12.48 17.68 23.10
C GLN A 262 -12.40 18.84 22.12
N PHE A 263 -11.49 19.79 22.40
CA PHE A 263 -11.20 20.91 21.52
C PHE A 263 -10.75 20.44 20.13
N ALA A 264 -9.78 19.52 20.08
CA ALA A 264 -9.26 18.96 18.83
C ALA A 264 -10.36 18.24 18.02
N THR A 265 -11.21 17.46 18.68
CA THR A 265 -12.32 16.73 18.04
C THR A 265 -13.33 17.70 17.42
N LYS A 266 -13.76 18.74 18.14
CA LYS A 266 -14.68 19.76 17.60
C LYS A 266 -14.06 20.50 16.41
N TRP A 267 -12.78 20.89 16.53
CA TRP A 267 -12.08 21.53 15.42
C TRP A 267 -11.98 20.61 14.20
N ARG A 268 -11.69 19.32 14.39
CA ARG A 268 -11.67 18.33 13.31
C ARG A 268 -13.01 18.25 12.60
N GLU A 269 -14.11 18.13 13.35
CA GLU A 269 -15.47 18.09 12.79
C GLU A 269 -15.80 19.37 11.99
N HIS A 270 -15.43 20.54 12.53
CA HIS A 270 -15.53 21.82 11.81
C HIS A 270 -14.76 21.81 10.48
N MET A 271 -13.53 21.29 10.51
CA MET A 271 -12.67 21.20 9.33
C MET A 271 -13.17 20.20 8.28
N GLN A 272 -13.93 19.16 8.65
CA GLN A 272 -14.56 18.27 7.65
C GLN A 272 -15.48 19.02 6.69
N ILE A 273 -16.11 20.11 7.16
CA ILE A 273 -17.01 20.96 6.37
C ILE A 273 -16.23 22.13 5.74
N ARG A 274 -15.34 22.76 6.51
CA ARG A 274 -14.74 24.06 6.15
C ARG A 274 -13.42 23.96 5.38
N ARG A 275 -12.75 22.80 5.35
CA ARG A 275 -11.40 22.63 4.76
C ARG A 275 -11.28 23.15 3.33
N GLN A 276 -12.20 22.77 2.43
CA GLN A 276 -12.13 23.22 1.03
C GLN A 276 -12.37 24.74 0.92
N ALA A 277 -13.31 25.28 1.70
CA ALA A 277 -13.57 26.72 1.75
C ALA A 277 -12.36 27.51 2.31
N MET A 278 -11.72 26.99 3.36
CA MET A 278 -10.51 27.55 3.95
C MET A 278 -9.43 27.75 2.89
N TYR A 279 -9.04 26.69 2.17
CA TYR A 279 -7.97 26.80 1.17
C TYR A 279 -8.34 27.71 0.00
N ARG A 280 -9.60 27.70 -0.44
CA ARG A 280 -10.09 28.63 -1.46
C ARG A 280 -9.98 30.09 -1.02
N GLU A 281 -10.35 30.39 0.23
CA GLU A 281 -10.30 31.75 0.78
C GLU A 281 -8.87 32.22 1.01
N VAL A 282 -8.05 31.38 1.65
CA VAL A 282 -6.62 31.65 1.89
C VAL A 282 -5.91 31.93 0.57
N LEU A 283 -6.08 31.09 -0.45
CA LEU A 283 -5.35 31.24 -1.70
C LEU A 283 -5.89 32.38 -2.58
N ARG A 284 -7.14 32.77 -2.42
CA ARG A 284 -7.66 34.00 -3.03
C ARG A 284 -6.93 35.22 -2.48
N GLU A 285 -6.72 35.30 -1.17
CA GLU A 285 -5.98 36.38 -0.53
C GLU A 285 -4.49 36.35 -0.92
N VAL A 286 -3.84 35.17 -0.91
CA VAL A 286 -2.44 35.01 -1.39
C VAL A 286 -2.28 35.53 -2.81
N ARG A 287 -3.14 35.13 -3.75
CA ARG A 287 -3.10 35.61 -5.15
C ARG A 287 -3.34 37.12 -5.25
N SER A 288 -4.18 37.69 -4.38
CA SER A 288 -4.42 39.13 -4.30
C SER A 288 -3.16 39.90 -3.87
N VAL A 289 -2.44 39.38 -2.87
CA VAL A 289 -1.18 39.97 -2.40
C VAL A 289 -0.08 39.85 -3.47
N LEU A 290 0.08 38.67 -4.08
CA LEU A 290 1.08 38.45 -5.13
C LEU A 290 0.84 39.31 -6.38
N SER A 291 -0.41 39.67 -6.67
CA SER A 291 -0.76 40.59 -7.77
C SER A 291 -0.73 42.08 -7.37
N GLY A 292 -0.29 42.41 -6.15
CA GLY A 292 -0.19 43.78 -5.66
C GLY A 292 -1.54 44.45 -5.36
N ARG A 293 -2.63 43.68 -5.29
CA ARG A 293 -4.00 44.21 -5.03
C ARG A 293 -4.30 44.38 -3.54
N CYS A 294 -3.51 43.75 -2.67
CA CYS A 294 -3.64 43.83 -1.21
C CYS A 294 -2.26 43.88 -0.56
N ASN A 295 -2.18 44.47 0.64
CA ASN A 295 -0.95 44.43 1.43
C ASN A 295 -0.70 43.03 2.00
N ALA A 296 0.57 42.65 2.12
CA ALA A 296 0.95 41.41 2.79
C ALA A 296 0.44 41.39 4.25
N PRO A 297 -0.02 40.24 4.75
CA PRO A 297 -0.46 40.10 6.14
C PRO A 297 0.70 40.32 7.12
N GLN A 298 0.35 40.46 8.41
CA GLN A 298 1.32 40.47 9.50
C GLN A 298 2.24 39.23 9.46
N ASN A 299 3.45 39.37 10.03
CA ASN A 299 4.47 38.32 10.08
C ASN A 299 3.86 36.98 10.55
N ALA A 300 3.98 35.93 9.72
CA ALA A 300 3.43 34.60 9.96
C ALA A 300 3.82 34.04 11.34
N PHE A 301 5.02 34.37 11.83
CA PHE A 301 5.51 33.96 13.14
C PHE A 301 4.65 34.53 14.29
N LEU A 302 4.30 35.82 14.22
CA LEU A 302 3.49 36.47 15.25
C LEU A 302 2.07 35.93 15.25
N THR A 303 1.51 35.70 14.06
CA THR A 303 0.16 35.13 13.92
C THR A 303 0.11 33.71 14.46
N LEU A 304 1.11 32.87 14.17
CA LEU A 304 1.21 31.52 14.74
C LEU A 304 1.27 31.57 16.27
N LYS A 305 2.09 32.47 16.84
CA LYS A 305 2.20 32.61 18.29
C LYS A 305 0.87 32.99 18.95
N ALA A 306 0.11 33.89 18.34
CA ALA A 306 -1.22 34.25 18.81
C ALA A 306 -2.21 33.08 18.78
N ILE A 307 -2.10 32.16 17.81
CA ILE A 307 -2.90 30.92 17.78
C ILE A 307 -2.48 29.98 18.90
N ILE A 308 -1.17 29.78 19.10
CA ILE A 308 -0.64 28.90 20.15
C ILE A 308 -1.15 29.31 21.53
N GLU A 309 -1.29 30.62 21.79
CA GLU A 309 -1.83 31.15 23.04
C GLU A 309 -3.34 30.90 23.22
N LYS A 310 -4.07 30.63 22.13
CA LYS A 310 -5.53 30.38 22.14
C LYS A 310 -5.91 28.89 22.16
N VAL A 311 -5.00 27.97 21.81
CA VAL A 311 -5.31 26.55 21.67
C VAL A 311 -4.65 25.70 22.77
N PRO A 312 -5.33 24.67 23.28
CA PRO A 312 -4.77 23.81 24.32
C PRO A 312 -3.60 22.98 23.79
N ALA A 313 -2.55 22.86 24.61
CA ALA A 313 -1.36 22.06 24.29
C ALA A 313 -1.46 20.64 24.86
N VAL A 314 -1.00 19.66 24.09
CA VAL A 314 -0.75 18.29 24.57
C VAL A 314 0.70 18.20 25.06
N LYS A 315 0.92 17.52 26.19
CA LYS A 315 2.23 17.47 26.86
C LYS A 315 2.71 16.04 27.04
N SER A 316 4.02 15.83 26.91
CA SER A 316 4.71 14.60 27.33
C SER A 316 6.08 14.96 27.88
N GLY A 317 6.30 14.72 29.17
CA GLY A 317 7.51 15.15 29.87
C GLY A 317 7.75 16.66 29.71
N ALA A 318 8.91 17.03 29.17
CA ALA A 318 9.29 18.44 28.94
C ALA A 318 8.81 19.01 27.59
N GLN A 319 8.25 18.19 26.70
CA GLN A 319 7.78 18.63 25.38
C GLN A 319 6.27 18.94 25.39
N GLN A 320 5.88 19.91 24.57
CA GLN A 320 4.47 20.24 24.34
C GLN A 320 4.20 20.53 22.86
N LEU A 321 3.00 20.17 22.41
CA LEU A 321 2.49 20.40 21.07
C LEU A 321 1.11 21.06 21.12
N SER A 322 1.01 22.29 20.63
CA SER A 322 -0.25 23.05 20.50
C SER A 322 -0.87 22.88 19.13
N ILE A 323 -0.07 22.94 18.07
CA ILE A 323 -0.56 22.91 16.69
C ILE A 323 0.15 21.80 15.91
N PHE A 324 -0.64 20.88 15.38
CA PHE A 324 -0.19 19.88 14.43
C PHE A 324 -0.63 20.28 13.02
N MET A 325 0.22 20.08 12.03
CA MET A 325 -0.14 20.21 10.63
C MET A 325 0.36 18.97 9.90
N TYR A 326 -0.39 18.51 8.90
CA TYR A 326 0.13 17.48 8.01
C TYR A 326 -0.04 17.86 6.55
N VAL A 327 0.92 17.44 5.74
CA VAL A 327 0.90 17.56 4.28
C VAL A 327 0.83 16.15 3.71
N ASP A 328 -0.36 15.79 3.26
CA ASP A 328 -0.67 14.48 2.68
C ASP A 328 -0.31 14.43 1.19
N GLU A 329 0.15 13.27 0.76
CA GLU A 329 0.74 13.03 -0.56
C GLU A 329 1.93 13.94 -0.88
N ALA A 330 2.78 14.21 0.12
CA ALA A 330 3.94 15.11 0.00
C ALA A 330 4.99 14.66 -1.04
N HIS A 331 4.91 13.44 -1.56
CA HIS A 331 5.76 13.00 -2.67
C HIS A 331 5.53 13.79 -3.97
N THR A 332 4.42 14.52 -4.09
CA THR A 332 4.12 15.38 -5.24
C THR A 332 4.89 16.71 -5.24
N LEU A 333 5.66 16.99 -4.18
CA LEU A 333 6.51 18.18 -4.05
C LEU A 333 7.94 17.94 -4.56
N ASP A 334 8.13 16.97 -5.46
CA ASP A 334 9.42 16.57 -6.03
C ASP A 334 9.88 17.43 -7.21
N GLU A 335 9.08 18.41 -7.64
CA GLU A 335 9.45 19.36 -8.69
C GLU A 335 10.62 20.25 -8.22
N GLU A 336 11.66 20.35 -9.05
CA GLU A 336 12.82 21.21 -8.82
C GLU A 336 12.57 22.63 -9.33
N VAL A 337 12.71 23.62 -8.45
CA VAL A 337 12.61 25.05 -8.76
C VAL A 337 13.78 25.78 -8.11
N GLY A 338 14.50 26.59 -8.88
CA GLY A 338 15.65 27.35 -8.34
C GLY A 338 16.78 26.47 -7.75
N GLY A 339 16.91 25.22 -8.20
CA GLY A 339 17.98 24.29 -7.76
C GLY A 339 17.69 23.51 -6.47
N SER A 340 16.44 23.52 -5.98
CA SER A 340 15.98 22.70 -4.85
C SER A 340 14.57 22.20 -5.11
N THR A 341 14.14 21.13 -4.44
CA THR A 341 12.75 20.65 -4.61
C THR A 341 11.76 21.51 -3.84
N LEU A 342 10.51 21.55 -4.30
CA LEU A 342 9.44 22.27 -3.58
C LEU A 342 9.30 21.79 -2.13
N TYR A 343 9.56 20.50 -1.88
CA TYR A 343 9.63 19.93 -0.54
C TYR A 343 10.70 20.60 0.33
N GLU A 344 11.94 20.72 -0.18
CA GLU A 344 13.03 21.37 0.54
C GLU A 344 12.75 22.86 0.77
N LEU A 345 12.23 23.56 -0.23
CA LEU A 345 11.88 24.97 -0.13
C LEU A 345 10.75 25.22 0.88
N LEU A 346 9.77 24.31 0.96
CA LEU A 346 8.72 24.35 1.98
C LEU A 346 9.29 24.13 3.39
N ILE A 347 10.23 23.20 3.57
CA ILE A 347 10.93 23.01 4.85
C ILE A 347 11.74 24.27 5.23
N LYS A 348 12.41 24.91 4.28
CA LYS A 348 13.12 26.18 4.52
C LYS A 348 12.18 27.27 5.00
N ALA A 349 11.00 27.41 4.38
CA ALA A 349 9.97 28.36 4.82
C ALA A 349 9.43 28.04 6.24
N LEU A 350 9.24 26.76 6.56
CA LEU A 350 8.80 26.32 7.89
C LEU A 350 9.83 26.55 9.01
N ASN A 351 11.11 26.70 8.66
CA ASN A 351 12.18 26.93 9.64
C ASN A 351 11.99 28.21 10.47
N VAL A 352 11.25 29.20 9.95
CA VAL A 352 10.89 30.42 10.71
C VAL A 352 10.15 30.09 12.01
N PHE A 353 9.46 28.94 12.09
CA PHE A 353 8.70 28.51 13.26
C PHE A 353 9.49 27.57 14.19
N HIS A 354 10.80 27.42 13.98
CA HIS A 354 11.63 26.55 14.80
C HIS A 354 11.55 26.96 16.29
N GLY A 355 11.45 25.96 17.17
CA GLY A 355 11.31 26.15 18.61
C GLY A 355 9.91 26.53 19.11
N GLN A 356 8.92 26.73 18.23
CA GLN A 356 7.53 26.92 18.63
C GLN A 356 6.82 25.59 18.89
N SER A 357 5.69 25.61 19.60
CA SER A 357 4.82 24.43 19.83
C SER A 357 3.98 24.09 18.59
N PHE A 358 4.66 23.94 17.46
CA PHE A 358 4.13 23.69 16.13
C PHE A 358 4.94 22.59 15.45
N PHE A 359 4.26 21.60 14.88
CA PHE A 359 4.90 20.48 14.18
C PHE A 359 4.21 20.19 12.85
N VAL A 360 5.01 19.93 11.81
CA VAL A 360 4.49 19.55 10.48
C VAL A 360 4.93 18.12 10.10
N LEU A 361 3.96 17.26 9.83
CA LEU A 361 4.20 15.90 9.36
C LEU A 361 3.96 15.78 7.85
N PHE A 362 4.96 15.33 7.11
CA PHE A 362 4.84 15.01 5.68
C PHE A 362 4.47 13.53 5.51
N ILE A 363 3.34 13.26 4.87
CA ILE A 363 2.86 11.89 4.66
C ILE A 363 3.14 11.51 3.22
N SER A 364 3.83 10.39 3.02
CA SER A 364 4.36 10.06 1.71
C SER A 364 4.53 8.55 1.49
N THR A 365 4.34 8.13 0.24
CA THR A 365 4.89 6.90 -0.32
C THR A 365 6.30 7.20 -0.83
N VAL A 366 7.29 7.20 0.08
CA VAL A 366 8.74 7.39 -0.12
C VAL A 366 9.13 8.22 -1.37
N SER A 367 9.38 9.52 -1.20
CA SER A 367 9.74 10.43 -2.31
C SER A 367 11.11 10.14 -2.94
N ARG A 368 11.34 10.61 -4.18
CA ARG A 368 12.65 10.58 -4.86
C ARG A 368 13.77 11.23 -4.04
N ASP A 369 13.46 12.19 -3.16
CA ASP A 369 14.43 13.01 -2.41
C ASP A 369 14.92 12.46 -1.08
N HIS A 370 14.47 11.28 -0.65
CA HIS A 370 15.20 10.58 0.42
C HIS A 370 16.52 10.00 -0.10
N GLN A 371 17.23 10.66 -1.03
CA GLN A 371 18.45 10.10 -1.62
C GLN A 371 19.41 9.71 -0.49
N PRO A 372 20.05 8.53 -0.58
CA PRO A 372 21.07 8.19 0.38
C PRO A 372 22.15 9.27 0.29
N VAL A 373 22.62 9.74 1.44
CA VAL A 373 23.86 10.52 1.46
C VAL A 373 24.93 9.58 0.93
N GLU A 374 25.61 9.94 -0.16
CA GLU A 374 26.77 9.14 -0.59
C GLU A 374 27.76 9.06 0.58
N PRO A 375 28.24 7.85 0.96
CA PRO A 375 29.17 7.70 2.06
C PRO A 375 30.37 8.64 1.85
N ARG A 376 30.66 9.48 2.85
CA ARG A 376 31.72 10.52 2.85
C ARG A 376 33.09 10.07 2.30
N ARG A 377 33.35 8.76 2.23
CA ARG A 377 34.63 8.16 1.79
C ARG A 377 34.69 7.81 0.30
N LEU A 378 33.59 7.86 -0.45
CA LEU A 378 33.53 7.37 -1.84
C LEU A 378 33.28 8.45 -2.91
N ALA A 379 33.16 9.73 -2.55
CA ALA A 379 33.04 10.81 -3.52
C ALA A 379 34.42 11.43 -3.84
N PRO A 380 35.09 11.05 -4.95
CA PRO A 380 36.30 11.70 -5.39
C PRO A 380 35.89 12.90 -6.25
N SER A 381 36.38 14.09 -5.90
CA SER A 381 36.20 15.37 -6.60
C SER A 381 34.87 16.12 -6.35
N GLY A 382 34.95 17.18 -5.53
CA GLY A 382 34.42 18.52 -5.79
C GLY A 382 32.91 18.76 -5.98
N ARG A 383 32.06 17.74 -6.18
CA ARG A 383 30.60 17.91 -6.28
C ARG A 383 29.98 17.87 -4.89
N MET A 384 30.31 18.89 -4.12
CA MET A 384 29.61 19.19 -2.89
C MET A 384 28.26 19.80 -3.28
N LEU A 385 27.27 18.97 -3.61
CA LEU A 385 25.86 19.36 -3.46
C LEU A 385 25.69 19.56 -1.95
N MET A 386 25.90 20.79 -1.48
CA MET A 386 25.49 21.19 -0.16
C MET A 386 24.00 21.51 -0.21
N PRO A 387 23.09 20.65 0.28
CA PRO A 387 21.88 21.18 0.83
C PRO A 387 22.25 21.82 2.18
N GLU A 388 21.93 23.10 2.36
CA GLU A 388 21.99 23.79 3.67
C GLU A 388 21.24 23.00 4.77
N ILE A 389 20.30 22.12 4.38
CA ILE A 389 19.64 21.14 5.23
C ILE A 389 20.46 19.86 5.21
N VAL A 390 21.28 19.65 6.23
CA VAL A 390 22.02 18.39 6.33
C VAL A 390 21.05 17.26 6.77
N PRO A 391 20.94 16.12 6.06
CA PRO A 391 19.91 15.10 6.34
C PRO A 391 19.90 14.57 7.79
N TYR A 392 21.05 14.52 8.45
CA TYR A 392 21.14 14.15 9.87
C TYR A 392 20.59 15.21 10.83
N LYS A 393 20.20 16.40 10.36
CA LYS A 393 19.45 17.39 11.14
C LYS A 393 17.93 17.25 10.99
N LEU A 394 17.44 16.33 10.16
CA LEU A 394 16.01 15.99 10.12
C LEU A 394 15.74 14.83 11.10
N LEU A 395 14.49 14.73 11.60
CA LEU A 395 14.04 13.57 12.36
C LEU A 395 14.07 12.31 11.48
N ALA A 396 14.25 11.14 12.09
CA ALA A 396 14.08 9.89 11.35
C ALA A 396 12.62 9.73 10.90
N PRO A 397 12.34 9.12 9.74
CA PRO A 397 10.96 8.85 9.35
C PRO A 397 10.22 7.95 10.35
N TYR A 398 8.91 8.13 10.46
CA TYR A 398 8.00 7.21 11.14
C TYR A 398 7.59 6.12 10.15
N THR A 399 7.56 4.87 10.60
CA THR A 399 7.28 3.68 9.76
C THR A 399 6.22 2.77 10.37
N GLU A 400 5.95 2.94 11.66
CA GLU A 400 5.02 2.18 12.47
C GLU A 400 3.58 2.46 12.05
N MET A 401 2.90 1.44 11.52
CA MET A 401 1.56 1.56 10.96
C MET A 401 0.70 0.34 11.34
N PRO A 402 -0.65 0.46 11.33
CA PRO A 402 -1.53 -0.66 11.61
C PRO A 402 -1.32 -1.83 10.64
N PHE A 403 -1.30 -3.04 11.19
CA PHE A 403 -1.18 -4.29 10.46
C PHE A 403 -1.92 -5.37 11.25
N ASP A 404 -2.67 -6.24 10.57
CA ASP A 404 -3.57 -7.22 11.21
C ASP A 404 -4.50 -6.56 12.25
N CYS A 405 -5.16 -5.47 11.88
CA CYS A 405 -5.99 -4.68 12.79
C CYS A 405 -7.49 -4.97 12.66
N HIS A 406 -7.88 -6.07 12.01
CA HIS A 406 -9.28 -6.46 11.89
C HIS A 406 -9.89 -6.73 13.28
N GLU A 407 -11.16 -6.41 13.48
CA GLU A 407 -11.81 -6.49 14.80
C GLU A 407 -11.99 -7.91 15.35
N THR A 408 -11.87 -8.91 14.49
CA THR A 408 -11.92 -10.33 14.89
C THR A 408 -10.63 -10.80 15.56
N PHE A 409 -9.56 -10.00 15.53
CA PHE A 409 -8.30 -10.37 16.18
C PHE A 409 -8.30 -10.04 17.68
N PRO A 410 -7.63 -10.86 18.53
CA PRO A 410 -6.97 -12.11 18.15
C PRO A 410 -7.95 -13.28 17.98
N LEU A 411 -7.70 -14.13 16.97
CA LEU A 411 -8.52 -15.31 16.66
C LEU A 411 -8.38 -16.38 17.74
N SER A 412 -9.45 -17.14 17.96
CA SER A 412 -9.41 -18.31 18.85
C SER A 412 -9.09 -19.58 18.06
N PRO A 413 -8.39 -20.57 18.64
CA PRO A 413 -8.15 -21.86 18.00
C PRO A 413 -9.46 -22.60 17.68
N GLY A 414 -9.40 -23.57 16.75
CA GLY A 414 -10.54 -24.44 16.42
C GLY A 414 -11.41 -24.00 15.23
N MET A 415 -10.96 -23.01 14.45
CA MET A 415 -11.62 -22.63 13.19
C MET A 415 -11.61 -23.78 12.18
N LYS A 416 -12.67 -23.87 11.38
CA LYS A 416 -12.75 -24.87 10.31
C LYS A 416 -11.89 -24.47 9.12
N LEU A 417 -11.38 -25.45 8.38
CA LEU A 417 -10.54 -25.19 7.23
C LEU A 417 -11.29 -24.36 6.18
N GLU A 418 -12.57 -24.66 5.94
CA GLU A 418 -13.42 -23.96 4.97
C GLU A 418 -13.60 -22.47 5.29
N GLU A 419 -13.69 -22.12 6.58
CA GLU A 419 -13.80 -20.74 7.03
C GLU A 419 -12.53 -19.94 6.73
N THR A 420 -11.37 -20.58 6.93
CA THR A 420 -10.06 -19.95 6.76
C THR A 420 -9.60 -19.83 5.30
N GLN A 421 -10.33 -20.41 4.34
CA GLN A 421 -10.01 -20.39 2.92
C GLN A 421 -10.65 -19.20 2.18
N SER A 422 -11.73 -18.63 2.75
CA SER A 422 -12.50 -17.56 2.10
C SER A 422 -11.68 -16.28 1.89
N VAL A 423 -11.96 -15.56 0.80
CA VAL A 423 -11.36 -14.23 0.55
C VAL A 423 -11.65 -13.29 1.73
N GLU A 424 -12.85 -13.33 2.28
CA GLU A 424 -13.24 -12.57 3.48
C GLU A 424 -12.29 -12.82 4.66
N PHE A 425 -11.86 -14.06 4.88
CA PHE A 425 -10.89 -14.36 5.93
C PHE A 425 -9.49 -13.84 5.59
N LEU A 426 -9.05 -14.04 4.35
CA LEU A 426 -7.69 -13.68 3.91
C LEU A 426 -7.44 -12.17 3.94
N VAL A 427 -8.44 -11.35 3.60
CA VAL A 427 -8.29 -9.88 3.57
C VAL A 427 -8.08 -9.26 4.95
N ARG A 428 -8.39 -9.98 6.04
CA ARG A 428 -8.20 -9.53 7.42
C ARG A 428 -6.71 -9.41 7.78
N PHE A 429 -5.86 -10.22 7.13
CA PHE A 429 -4.42 -10.21 7.33
C PHE A 429 -3.74 -9.18 6.43
N GLY A 430 -2.86 -8.39 7.01
CA GLY A 430 -2.06 -7.41 6.34
C GLY A 430 -2.49 -5.99 6.61
N ARG A 431 -2.39 -5.17 5.56
CA ARG A 431 -2.74 -3.75 5.59
C ARG A 431 -4.26 -3.54 5.63
N PRO A 432 -4.76 -2.48 6.29
CA PRO A 432 -6.20 -2.24 6.43
C PRO A 432 -6.98 -2.05 5.13
N LEU A 433 -6.31 -1.67 4.04
CA LEU A 433 -6.92 -1.43 2.73
C LEU A 433 -7.86 -2.55 2.26
N PHE A 434 -7.46 -3.81 2.43
CA PHE A 434 -8.16 -4.92 1.79
C PHE A 434 -9.46 -5.25 2.52
N TRP A 435 -9.45 -5.41 3.84
CA TRP A 435 -10.66 -5.73 4.59
C TRP A 435 -11.66 -4.58 4.59
N THR A 436 -11.21 -3.32 4.76
CA THR A 436 -12.11 -2.16 4.76
C THR A 436 -12.84 -1.99 3.43
N LEU A 437 -12.14 -2.18 2.30
CA LEU A 437 -12.75 -2.15 0.98
C LEU A 437 -13.61 -3.38 0.71
N PHE A 438 -13.20 -4.56 1.17
CA PHE A 438 -13.97 -5.79 1.01
C PHE A 438 -15.35 -5.65 1.66
N GLU A 439 -15.40 -5.22 2.92
CA GLU A 439 -16.66 -5.00 3.66
C GLU A 439 -17.51 -3.90 3.02
N SER A 440 -16.87 -2.86 2.47
CA SER A 440 -17.59 -1.71 1.88
C SER A 440 -18.15 -1.98 0.49
N LEU A 441 -17.51 -2.86 -0.28
CA LEU A 441 -17.88 -3.20 -1.67
C LEU A 441 -18.62 -4.53 -1.78
N ASN A 442 -18.44 -5.44 -0.82
CA ASN A 442 -18.94 -6.81 -0.79
C ASN A 442 -18.66 -7.56 -2.12
N SER A 443 -17.43 -7.49 -2.63
CA SER A 443 -17.07 -8.05 -3.94
C SER A 443 -15.64 -8.59 -3.99
N GLU A 444 -15.50 -9.92 -4.06
CA GLU A 444 -14.22 -10.62 -4.14
C GLU A 444 -13.41 -10.28 -5.40
N SER A 445 -14.07 -10.28 -6.57
CA SER A 445 -13.41 -10.02 -7.87
C SER A 445 -12.76 -8.64 -7.90
N ASN A 446 -13.40 -7.64 -7.28
CA ASN A 446 -12.85 -6.29 -7.16
C ASN A 446 -11.58 -6.27 -6.29
N ILE A 447 -11.53 -7.05 -5.21
CA ILE A 447 -10.38 -7.10 -4.30
C ILE A 447 -9.20 -7.86 -4.92
N LYS A 448 -9.43 -9.02 -5.54
CA LYS A 448 -8.36 -9.75 -6.26
C LYS A 448 -7.77 -8.91 -7.39
N GLY A 449 -8.62 -8.25 -8.19
CA GLY A 449 -8.18 -7.32 -9.23
C GLY A 449 -7.39 -6.12 -8.68
N LEU A 450 -7.81 -5.57 -7.54
CA LEU A 450 -7.11 -4.48 -6.85
C LEU A 450 -5.73 -4.93 -6.35
N ALA A 451 -5.62 -6.11 -5.74
CA ALA A 451 -4.36 -6.66 -5.24
C ALA A 451 -3.33 -6.84 -6.37
N ILE A 452 -3.76 -7.42 -7.50
CA ILE A 452 -2.94 -7.56 -8.72
C ILE A 452 -2.46 -6.20 -9.23
N TYR A 453 -3.37 -5.22 -9.31
CA TYR A 453 -3.03 -3.89 -9.78
C TYR A 453 -2.06 -3.18 -8.83
N LYS A 454 -2.30 -3.24 -7.52
CA LYS A 454 -1.43 -2.64 -6.50
C LYS A 454 -0.04 -3.27 -6.46
N LEU A 455 0.07 -4.57 -6.75
CA LEU A 455 1.37 -5.25 -6.79
C LEU A 455 2.17 -4.93 -8.06
N THR A 456 1.51 -4.66 -9.19
CA THR A 456 2.18 -4.52 -10.50
C THR A 456 2.17 -3.12 -11.11
N CYS A 457 1.33 -2.21 -10.61
CA CYS A 457 0.98 -0.92 -11.23
C CYS A 457 0.54 -1.01 -12.70
N SER A 458 0.11 -2.20 -13.15
CA SER A 458 -0.20 -2.47 -14.55
C SER A 458 -1.53 -3.21 -14.67
N PRO A 459 -2.42 -2.78 -15.59
CA PRO A 459 -3.57 -3.60 -15.96
C PRO A 459 -3.17 -4.80 -16.84
N ASN A 460 -1.95 -4.78 -17.40
CA ASN A 460 -1.42 -5.88 -18.20
C ASN A 460 -0.70 -6.89 -17.31
N LEU A 461 -1.20 -8.11 -17.32
CA LEU A 461 -0.67 -9.22 -16.51
C LEU A 461 0.46 -9.98 -17.19
N GLN A 462 0.85 -9.61 -18.42
CA GLN A 462 1.95 -10.28 -19.10
C GLN A 462 3.28 -9.94 -18.45
N LEU A 463 3.92 -10.94 -17.80
CA LEU A 463 5.19 -10.78 -17.07
C LEU A 463 6.27 -10.10 -17.91
N ARG A 464 6.38 -10.46 -19.19
CA ARG A 464 7.36 -9.85 -20.12
C ARG A 464 7.27 -8.32 -20.21
N SER A 465 6.06 -7.77 -20.05
CA SER A 465 5.77 -6.34 -20.15
C SER A 465 5.90 -5.59 -18.81
N LEU A 466 6.01 -6.32 -17.70
CA LEU A 466 6.15 -5.72 -16.38
C LEU A 466 7.56 -5.12 -16.19
N ALA A 467 7.61 -4.02 -15.44
CA ALA A 467 8.85 -3.43 -14.94
C ALA A 467 9.63 -4.42 -14.06
N THR A 468 10.93 -4.19 -13.89
CA THR A 468 11.80 -5.06 -13.10
C THR A 468 11.35 -5.12 -11.63
N GLU A 469 10.88 -3.99 -11.10
CA GLU A 469 10.39 -3.80 -9.74
C GLU A 469 9.10 -4.58 -9.50
N ALA A 470 8.16 -4.54 -10.46
CA ALA A 470 6.94 -5.36 -10.43
C ALA A 470 7.26 -6.86 -10.46
N LYS A 471 8.24 -7.28 -11.28
CA LYS A 471 8.71 -8.68 -11.34
C LYS A 471 9.33 -9.12 -10.01
N LEU A 472 10.13 -8.25 -9.40
CA LEU A 472 10.69 -8.48 -8.07
C LEU A 472 9.59 -8.59 -7.03
N ALA A 473 8.61 -7.69 -7.05
CA ALA A 473 7.50 -7.70 -6.10
C ALA A 473 6.72 -9.01 -6.12
N VAL A 474 6.41 -9.53 -7.31
CA VAL A 474 5.72 -10.82 -7.47
C VAL A 474 6.52 -11.96 -6.85
N LEU A 475 7.84 -12.06 -7.13
CA LEU A 475 8.67 -13.13 -6.56
C LEU A 475 8.94 -12.95 -5.06
N ASP A 476 9.20 -11.73 -4.61
CA ASP A 476 9.55 -11.41 -3.22
C ASP A 476 8.34 -11.63 -2.29
N THR A 477 7.13 -11.30 -2.74
CA THR A 477 5.88 -11.63 -2.03
C THR A 477 5.74 -13.13 -1.80
N LEU A 478 6.13 -13.96 -2.77
CA LEU A 478 5.95 -15.41 -2.73
C LEU A 478 7.09 -16.14 -2.02
N LEU A 479 8.33 -15.70 -2.22
CA LEU A 479 9.52 -16.47 -1.87
C LEU A 479 10.36 -15.82 -0.76
N ASN A 480 10.04 -14.58 -0.38
CA ASN A 480 10.78 -13.73 0.56
C ASN A 480 12.29 -13.72 0.24
N LEU A 481 12.62 -12.96 -0.80
CA LEU A 481 13.96 -12.90 -1.36
C LEU A 481 14.91 -12.18 -0.40
N ARG A 482 16.11 -12.74 -0.21
CA ARG A 482 17.19 -12.05 0.51
C ARG A 482 18.09 -11.31 -0.48
N TYR A 483 18.23 -10.02 -0.24
CA TYR A 483 19.06 -9.12 -1.04
C TYR A 483 20.41 -8.90 -0.36
N ARG A 484 21.46 -8.72 -1.17
CA ARG A 484 22.74 -8.22 -0.66
C ARG A 484 22.59 -6.72 -0.39
N SER A 485 22.76 -6.28 0.86
CA SER A 485 22.46 -4.92 1.35
C SER A 485 23.11 -3.76 0.57
N LEU A 486 24.12 -4.04 -0.27
CA LEU A 486 24.82 -3.02 -1.07
C LEU A 486 24.53 -3.10 -2.58
N ARG A 487 23.65 -4.00 -3.03
CA ARG A 487 23.44 -4.28 -4.47
C ARG A 487 22.02 -4.08 -4.96
N LEU A 488 21.01 -4.08 -4.08
CA LEU A 488 19.69 -3.58 -4.45
C LEU A 488 19.74 -2.05 -4.32
N HIS A 489 19.76 -1.35 -5.46
CA HIS A 489 19.88 0.10 -5.45
C HIS A 489 18.73 0.72 -4.67
N TYR A 490 19.05 1.69 -3.81
CA TYR A 490 18.05 2.31 -2.93
C TYR A 490 16.86 2.90 -3.71
N SER A 491 17.08 3.43 -4.93
CA SER A 491 15.99 3.89 -5.80
C SER A 491 15.01 2.77 -6.20
N MET A 492 15.50 1.53 -6.33
CA MET A 492 14.66 0.37 -6.63
C MET A 492 13.79 0.00 -5.42
N ILE A 493 14.34 0.06 -4.20
CA ILE A 493 13.56 -0.13 -2.97
C ILE A 493 12.46 0.93 -2.88
N LYS A 494 12.79 2.20 -3.14
CA LYS A 494 11.81 3.30 -3.16
C LYS A 494 10.67 3.03 -4.14
N GLU A 495 10.99 2.65 -5.36
CA GLU A 495 9.98 2.32 -6.38
C GLU A 495 9.12 1.12 -5.94
N MET A 496 9.72 0.09 -5.36
CA MET A 496 8.97 -1.06 -4.83
C MET A 496 8.04 -0.68 -3.67
N VAL A 497 8.44 0.26 -2.81
CA VAL A 497 7.59 0.77 -1.71
C VAL A 497 6.47 1.67 -2.26
N GLY A 498 6.79 2.58 -3.18
CA GLY A 498 5.85 3.54 -3.73
C GLY A 498 4.80 2.90 -4.65
N SER A 499 5.23 1.95 -5.48
CA SER A 499 4.42 1.43 -6.59
C SER A 499 4.10 -0.07 -6.48
N HIS A 500 4.76 -0.83 -5.61
CA HIS A 500 4.66 -2.30 -5.62
C HIS A 500 4.45 -2.92 -4.23
N MET A 501 3.77 -2.22 -3.32
CA MET A 501 3.32 -2.77 -2.04
C MET A 501 4.43 -3.34 -1.14
N ARG A 502 5.68 -2.91 -1.28
CA ARG A 502 6.77 -3.28 -0.33
C ARG A 502 6.61 -2.50 0.97
N THR A 503 6.72 -3.16 2.12
CA THR A 503 6.64 -2.52 3.45
C THR A 503 7.98 -1.93 3.86
N VAL A 504 7.94 -0.74 4.46
CA VAL A 504 9.05 -0.16 5.21
C VAL A 504 8.92 -0.56 6.67
N TYR A 505 9.91 -1.27 7.21
CA TYR A 505 9.97 -1.63 8.62
C TYR A 505 10.69 -0.56 9.42
N SER A 506 11.81 -0.06 8.90
CA SER A 506 12.59 1.01 9.53
C SER A 506 13.37 1.81 8.51
N ALA A 507 13.56 3.10 8.80
CA ALA A 507 14.44 3.98 8.04
C ALA A 507 15.29 4.81 9.02
N PRO A 508 16.62 4.61 9.06
CA PRO A 508 17.49 5.35 9.96
C PRO A 508 17.52 6.84 9.63
N ARG A 509 17.93 7.66 10.61
CA ARG A 509 18.06 9.12 10.46
C ARG A 509 18.97 9.54 9.30
N SER A 510 20.03 8.76 9.04
CA SER A 510 20.95 8.98 7.92
C SER A 510 20.29 8.84 6.54
N ARG A 511 19.21 8.07 6.45
CA ARG A 511 18.48 7.73 5.20
C ARG A 511 19.35 7.05 4.14
N GLU A 512 20.50 6.50 4.54
CA GLU A 512 21.43 5.82 3.63
C GLU A 512 20.89 4.46 3.15
N TYR A 513 20.01 3.84 3.94
CA TYR A 513 19.34 2.59 3.63
C TYR A 513 17.95 2.55 4.25
N MET A 514 17.23 1.45 4.02
CA MET A 514 15.90 1.21 4.54
C MET A 514 15.68 -0.28 4.74
N HIS A 515 15.26 -0.67 5.94
CA HIS A 515 14.81 -2.03 6.20
C HIS A 515 13.39 -2.18 5.65
N SER A 516 13.23 -3.06 4.66
CA SER A 516 11.97 -3.21 3.93
C SER A 516 11.80 -4.62 3.37
N GLY A 517 10.56 -5.05 3.18
CA GLY A 517 10.24 -6.37 2.62
C GLY A 517 8.75 -6.57 2.38
N TYR A 518 8.37 -7.80 2.04
CA TYR A 518 6.96 -8.20 1.90
C TYR A 518 6.57 -9.05 3.11
N PRO A 519 5.72 -8.52 4.02
CA PRO A 519 5.18 -9.30 5.12
C PRO A 519 4.09 -10.25 4.62
N SER A 520 3.59 -11.11 5.51
CA SER A 520 2.54 -12.06 5.18
C SER A 520 1.21 -11.38 4.91
N GLU A 521 0.89 -11.16 3.63
CA GLU A 521 -0.40 -10.67 3.14
C GLU A 521 -0.98 -11.70 2.15
N PRO A 522 -1.82 -12.65 2.62
CA PRO A 522 -2.29 -13.76 1.79
C PRO A 522 -2.97 -13.32 0.48
N ILE A 523 -3.70 -12.20 0.50
CA ILE A 523 -4.37 -11.67 -0.70
C ILE A 523 -3.36 -11.18 -1.76
N LEU A 524 -2.20 -10.65 -1.35
CA LEU A 524 -1.12 -10.29 -2.27
C LEU A 524 -0.39 -11.54 -2.79
N ALA A 525 -0.24 -12.57 -1.96
CA ALA A 525 0.30 -13.86 -2.38
C ALA A 525 -0.60 -14.54 -3.43
N GLU A 526 -1.92 -14.52 -3.24
CA GLU A 526 -2.88 -15.01 -4.26
C GLU A 526 -2.75 -14.23 -5.56
N ALA A 527 -2.69 -12.90 -5.50
CA ALA A 527 -2.48 -12.07 -6.67
C ALA A 527 -1.18 -12.42 -7.40
N ALA A 528 -0.09 -12.65 -6.67
CA ALA A 528 1.19 -13.04 -7.24
C ALA A 528 1.15 -14.43 -7.91
N MET A 529 0.50 -15.43 -7.27
CA MET A 529 0.28 -16.75 -7.87
C MET A 529 -0.57 -16.67 -9.14
N GLU A 530 -1.63 -15.87 -9.13
CA GLU A 530 -2.49 -15.65 -10.29
C GLU A 530 -1.71 -15.05 -11.47
N ILE A 531 -0.81 -14.09 -11.20
CA ILE A 531 0.09 -13.52 -12.21
C ILE A 531 1.02 -14.60 -12.78
N LEU A 532 1.65 -15.44 -11.94
CA LEU A 532 2.50 -16.53 -12.41
C LEU A 532 1.70 -17.51 -13.28
N HIS A 533 0.52 -17.93 -12.83
CA HIS A 533 -0.34 -18.88 -13.54
C HIS A 533 -0.74 -18.39 -14.94
N ARG A 534 -1.21 -17.14 -15.06
CA ARG A 534 -1.59 -16.55 -16.37
C ARG A 534 -0.43 -16.44 -17.36
N ASN A 535 0.81 -16.62 -16.89
CA ASN A 535 2.02 -16.54 -17.71
C ASN A 535 2.72 -17.90 -17.90
N GLN A 536 2.12 -19.01 -17.48
CA GLN A 536 2.70 -20.36 -17.61
C GLN A 536 2.85 -20.86 -19.06
N SER A 537 2.32 -20.14 -20.05
CA SER A 537 2.25 -20.59 -21.47
C SER A 537 3.16 -19.85 -22.45
N GLY A 538 4.19 -19.15 -21.98
CA GLY A 538 5.14 -18.47 -22.89
C GLY A 538 6.09 -19.45 -23.59
N THR A 539 6.05 -19.54 -24.92
CA THR A 539 7.12 -20.16 -25.71
C THR A 539 8.22 -19.14 -25.99
N LEU A 540 9.42 -19.36 -25.44
CA LEU A 540 10.61 -18.62 -25.85
C LEU A 540 11.43 -19.53 -26.76
N GLY A 541 11.40 -19.26 -28.07
CA GLY A 541 12.11 -20.10 -29.05
C GLY A 541 11.63 -21.55 -29.12
N GLY A 542 10.34 -21.81 -28.89
CA GLY A 542 9.74 -23.15 -28.97
C GLY A 542 9.87 -24.03 -27.72
N ARG A 543 10.51 -23.55 -26.64
CA ARG A 543 10.49 -24.21 -25.33
C ARG A 543 9.39 -23.63 -24.46
N VAL A 544 8.62 -24.50 -23.79
CA VAL A 544 7.79 -24.12 -22.63
C VAL A 544 8.74 -23.64 -21.54
N VAL A 545 8.57 -22.42 -21.05
CA VAL A 545 9.44 -21.87 -20.01
C VAL A 545 8.60 -21.52 -18.79
N ASP A 546 9.04 -22.00 -17.64
CA ASP A 546 8.42 -21.72 -16.35
C ASP A 546 8.46 -20.22 -16.01
N ALA A 547 7.32 -19.63 -15.68
CA ALA A 547 7.19 -18.20 -15.40
C ALA A 547 8.05 -17.74 -14.20
N ALA A 548 8.14 -18.54 -13.13
CA ALA A 548 8.97 -18.20 -11.98
C ALA A 548 10.47 -18.27 -12.33
N ALA A 549 10.89 -19.31 -13.07
CA ALA A 549 12.24 -19.44 -13.60
C ALA A 549 12.59 -18.31 -14.59
N GLN A 550 11.66 -17.91 -15.46
CA GLN A 550 11.84 -16.75 -16.33
C GLN A 550 12.09 -15.48 -15.53
N LEU A 551 11.33 -15.26 -14.46
CA LEU A 551 11.54 -14.11 -13.59
C LEU A 551 12.93 -14.18 -12.95
N PHE A 552 13.31 -15.31 -12.35
CA PHE A 552 14.66 -15.49 -11.80
C PHE A 552 15.78 -15.22 -12.82
N ILE A 553 15.66 -15.77 -14.02
CA ILE A 553 16.63 -15.56 -15.10
C ILE A 553 16.65 -14.07 -15.51
N SER A 554 15.47 -13.45 -15.64
CA SER A 554 15.37 -12.04 -16.02
C SER A 554 15.99 -11.11 -14.98
N LEU A 555 15.89 -11.44 -13.69
CA LEU A 555 16.47 -10.67 -12.60
C LEU A 555 17.99 -10.87 -12.45
N ASN A 556 18.51 -11.97 -12.97
CA ASN A 556 19.96 -12.16 -13.07
C ASN A 556 20.57 -11.40 -14.27
N ASN A 557 19.74 -10.69 -15.03
CA ASN A 557 20.12 -9.83 -16.15
C ASN A 557 19.70 -8.37 -15.86
N GLY A 558 20.48 -7.39 -16.33
CA GLY A 558 20.12 -5.97 -16.17
C GLY A 558 20.44 -5.37 -14.78
N PRO A 559 19.67 -4.35 -14.32
CA PRO A 559 20.04 -3.51 -13.17
C PRO A 559 19.94 -4.22 -11.80
N SER A 560 19.25 -5.35 -11.70
CA SER A 560 19.15 -6.19 -10.49
C SER A 560 20.18 -7.32 -10.45
N LYS A 561 21.11 -7.39 -11.43
CA LYS A 561 22.11 -8.44 -11.54
C LYS A 561 22.96 -8.54 -10.26
N GLY A 562 22.93 -9.71 -9.63
CA GLY A 562 23.67 -9.97 -8.40
C GLY A 562 23.15 -9.25 -7.15
N ALA A 563 21.95 -8.65 -7.21
CA ALA A 563 21.25 -8.08 -6.06
C ALA A 563 20.67 -9.17 -5.15
N ILE A 564 20.20 -10.27 -5.74
CA ILE A 564 19.77 -11.47 -5.01
C ILE A 564 21.02 -12.20 -4.51
N ASP A 565 21.03 -12.60 -3.24
CA ASP A 565 22.18 -13.30 -2.68
C ASP A 565 22.38 -14.69 -3.28
N MET A 566 23.40 -14.80 -4.14
CA MET A 566 23.71 -16.04 -4.86
C MET A 566 24.19 -17.18 -3.94
N GLY A 567 24.62 -16.87 -2.70
CA GLY A 567 25.13 -17.87 -1.74
C GLY A 567 24.06 -18.84 -1.23
N ARG A 568 22.77 -18.48 -1.36
CA ARG A 568 21.60 -19.28 -0.93
C ARG A 568 20.60 -19.57 -2.05
N GLN A 569 21.03 -19.54 -3.32
CA GLN A 569 20.13 -19.83 -4.46
C GLN A 569 19.42 -21.19 -4.32
N GLY A 570 20.08 -22.19 -3.71
CA GLY A 570 19.48 -23.49 -3.45
C GLY A 570 18.20 -23.41 -2.61
N GLU A 571 18.18 -22.60 -1.55
CA GLU A 571 16.99 -22.42 -0.71
C GLU A 571 15.86 -21.73 -1.47
N THR A 572 16.17 -20.63 -2.17
CA THR A 572 15.18 -19.87 -2.95
C THR A 572 14.60 -20.70 -4.09
N VAL A 573 15.43 -21.47 -4.80
CA VAL A 573 14.99 -22.41 -5.83
C VAL A 573 14.15 -23.53 -5.21
N GLY A 574 14.53 -24.06 -4.04
CA GLY A 574 13.73 -25.03 -3.29
C GLY A 574 12.33 -24.50 -2.95
N ARG A 575 12.22 -23.27 -2.45
CA ARG A 575 10.93 -22.60 -2.20
C ARG A 575 10.12 -22.48 -3.49
N ALA A 576 10.75 -22.09 -4.59
CA ALA A 576 10.09 -22.00 -5.89
C ALA A 576 9.56 -23.36 -6.36
N ILE A 577 10.34 -24.44 -6.24
CA ILE A 577 9.92 -25.81 -6.60
C ILE A 577 8.69 -26.23 -5.77
N LEU A 578 8.73 -26.02 -4.45
CA LEU A 578 7.61 -26.33 -3.56
C LEU A 578 6.35 -25.54 -3.94
N LEU A 579 6.48 -24.24 -4.17
CA LEU A 579 5.38 -23.39 -4.60
C LEU A 579 4.79 -23.84 -5.94
N ARG A 580 5.64 -24.20 -6.90
CA ARG A 580 5.22 -24.71 -8.22
C ARG A 580 4.45 -26.03 -8.11
N ALA A 581 4.92 -26.95 -7.26
CA ALA A 581 4.22 -28.20 -7.01
C ALA A 581 2.84 -27.96 -6.39
N TYR A 582 2.76 -27.05 -5.42
CA TYR A 582 1.49 -26.65 -4.81
C TYR A 582 0.52 -26.05 -5.83
N MET A 583 0.97 -25.08 -6.64
CA MET A 583 0.13 -24.47 -7.67
C MET A 583 -0.40 -25.51 -8.68
N GLY A 584 0.44 -26.45 -9.10
CA GLY A 584 0.01 -27.53 -10.01
C GLY A 584 -1.06 -28.42 -9.38
N ALA A 585 -0.86 -28.84 -8.13
CA ALA A 585 -1.79 -29.68 -7.39
C ALA A 585 -3.15 -29.00 -7.14
N VAL A 586 -3.14 -27.71 -6.77
CA VAL A 586 -4.37 -26.92 -6.62
C VAL A 586 -5.09 -26.81 -7.97
N GLN A 587 -4.36 -26.51 -9.05
CA GLN A 587 -4.94 -26.41 -10.39
C GLN A 587 -5.60 -27.72 -10.86
N GLU A 588 -5.00 -28.88 -10.58
CA GLU A 588 -5.57 -30.20 -10.91
C GLU A 588 -6.94 -30.40 -10.24
N SER A 589 -7.11 -29.92 -9.02
CA SER A 589 -8.35 -30.07 -8.24
C SER A 589 -9.46 -29.06 -8.56
N HIS A 590 -9.24 -28.06 -9.42
CA HIS A 590 -10.21 -27.00 -9.71
C HIS A 590 -10.81 -27.06 -11.11
N ASP A 591 -12.10 -26.69 -11.22
CA ASP A 591 -12.77 -26.53 -12.53
C ASP A 591 -12.34 -25.20 -13.19
N SER A 592 -11.86 -25.31 -14.43
CA SER A 592 -11.49 -24.21 -15.33
C SER A 592 -12.51 -23.07 -15.47
N LYS A 593 -13.79 -23.29 -15.12
CA LYS A 593 -14.89 -22.32 -15.33
C LYS A 593 -15.02 -21.27 -14.23
N THR A 594 -14.61 -21.55 -12.98
CA THR A 594 -14.84 -20.68 -11.82
C THR A 594 -13.61 -19.85 -11.41
N GLY A 595 -12.47 -20.06 -12.05
CA GLY A 595 -11.18 -19.53 -11.59
C GLY A 595 -10.56 -20.39 -10.50
N ILE A 596 -9.25 -20.22 -10.28
CA ILE A 596 -8.48 -20.99 -9.29
C ILE A 596 -8.48 -20.23 -7.96
N ASP A 597 -8.78 -20.94 -6.87
CA ASP A 597 -8.63 -20.42 -5.53
C ASP A 597 -7.35 -21.00 -4.89
N TRP A 598 -6.29 -20.20 -4.90
CA TRP A 598 -4.97 -20.64 -4.45
C TRP A 598 -4.92 -20.93 -2.95
N SER A 599 -5.87 -20.45 -2.14
CA SER A 599 -5.89 -20.66 -0.69
C SER A 599 -6.65 -21.92 -0.24
N MET A 600 -7.38 -22.57 -1.15
CA MET A 600 -8.12 -23.81 -0.87
C MET A 600 -7.21 -24.97 -0.44
N GLY A 601 -5.94 -24.97 -0.84
CA GLY A 601 -5.05 -26.10 -0.56
C GLY A 601 -5.29 -27.28 -1.50
N CYS A 602 -4.53 -28.34 -1.29
CA CYS A 602 -4.61 -29.59 -2.07
C CYS A 602 -4.31 -30.80 -1.18
N SER A 603 -4.61 -32.00 -1.67
CA SER A 603 -4.23 -33.22 -0.96
C SER A 603 -2.70 -33.38 -0.95
N LEU A 604 -2.14 -33.90 0.14
CA LEU A 604 -0.70 -34.17 0.26
C LEU A 604 -0.24 -35.11 -0.87
N VAL A 605 -1.08 -36.08 -1.25
CA VAL A 605 -0.81 -37.01 -2.34
C VAL A 605 -0.68 -36.29 -3.69
N SER A 606 -1.62 -35.39 -4.05
CA SER A 606 -1.51 -34.62 -5.31
C SER A 606 -0.32 -33.67 -5.29
N PHE A 607 -0.05 -33.01 -4.15
CA PHE A 607 1.13 -32.17 -3.97
C PHE A 607 2.43 -32.95 -4.22
N LEU A 608 2.58 -34.13 -3.62
CA LEU A 608 3.76 -34.98 -3.76
C LEU A 608 3.95 -35.52 -5.19
N LYS A 609 2.84 -35.82 -5.89
CA LYS A 609 2.87 -36.16 -7.32
C LYS A 609 3.36 -34.97 -8.15
N HIS A 610 2.93 -33.76 -7.86
CA HIS A 610 3.41 -32.55 -8.55
C HIS A 610 4.86 -32.17 -8.18
N LEU A 611 5.33 -32.59 -7.01
CA LEU A 611 6.69 -32.34 -6.55
C LEU A 611 7.72 -33.29 -7.19
N THR A 612 7.30 -34.48 -7.58
CA THR A 612 8.17 -35.55 -8.09
C THR A 612 7.88 -35.86 -9.56
N ALA A 613 8.90 -36.33 -10.30
CA ALA A 613 8.68 -36.75 -11.68
C ALA A 613 7.80 -38.01 -11.74
N ASP A 614 6.98 -38.14 -12.79
CA ASP A 614 6.00 -39.22 -12.97
C ASP A 614 6.54 -40.64 -12.71
N GLY A 615 7.79 -40.89 -13.12
CA GLY A 615 8.45 -42.18 -12.91
C GLY A 615 8.66 -42.55 -11.44
N PHE A 616 8.62 -41.59 -10.52
CA PHE A 616 8.78 -41.82 -9.08
C PHE A 616 7.45 -41.92 -8.32
N HIS A 617 6.31 -41.62 -8.95
CA HIS A 617 5.02 -41.57 -8.24
C HIS A 617 4.69 -42.89 -7.55
N ARG A 618 4.84 -44.02 -8.25
CA ARG A 618 4.58 -45.34 -7.67
C ARG A 618 5.48 -45.61 -6.46
N THR A 619 6.78 -45.42 -6.63
CA THR A 619 7.77 -45.61 -5.56
C THR A 619 7.40 -44.76 -4.34
N LEU A 620 7.08 -43.49 -4.54
CA LEU A 620 6.72 -42.57 -3.47
C LEU A 620 5.45 -42.97 -2.72
N LEU A 621 4.41 -43.37 -3.45
CA LEU A 621 3.10 -43.71 -2.87
C LEU A 621 3.10 -45.06 -2.15
N GLU A 622 3.87 -46.02 -2.66
CA GLU A 622 4.03 -47.36 -2.08
C GLU A 622 5.10 -47.42 -0.97
N CYS A 623 5.87 -46.33 -0.75
CA CYS A 623 6.86 -46.24 0.33
C CYS A 623 6.22 -46.52 1.69
N LYS A 624 6.96 -47.26 2.53
CA LYS A 624 6.62 -47.58 3.92
C LYS A 624 7.59 -46.88 4.88
N PRO A 625 7.20 -46.61 6.13
CA PRO A 625 8.10 -46.03 7.13
C PRO A 625 9.32 -46.91 7.33
N ASP A 626 10.52 -46.32 7.29
CA ASP A 626 11.79 -47.01 7.46
C ASP A 626 12.12 -47.30 8.94
N ASN A 627 11.40 -46.67 9.86
CA ASN A 627 11.58 -46.75 11.30
C ASN A 627 10.54 -47.64 12.01
N ILE A 628 9.57 -48.22 11.29
CA ILE A 628 8.53 -49.11 11.84
C ILE A 628 8.65 -50.48 11.19
N VAL A 629 9.16 -51.45 11.94
CA VAL A 629 9.35 -52.85 11.50
C VAL A 629 8.08 -53.68 11.76
N ASP A 630 6.92 -53.20 11.30
CA ASP A 630 5.65 -53.92 11.40
C ASP A 630 5.16 -54.35 10.02
N SER A 631 4.80 -55.63 9.89
CA SER A 631 4.07 -56.21 8.77
C SER A 631 2.79 -55.46 8.38
N HIS A 632 2.18 -54.70 9.29
CA HIS A 632 0.97 -53.89 9.06
C HIS A 632 1.26 -52.44 8.65
N SER A 633 2.52 -52.06 8.43
CA SER A 633 2.87 -50.69 8.06
C SER A 633 2.16 -50.27 6.76
N GLN A 634 1.33 -49.23 6.86
CA GLN A 634 0.61 -48.66 5.73
C GLN A 634 1.58 -48.00 4.74
N THR A 635 1.19 -47.95 3.47
CA THR A 635 1.89 -47.15 2.47
C THR A 635 1.68 -45.66 2.72
N LEU A 636 2.54 -44.80 2.19
CA LEU A 636 2.41 -43.34 2.28
C LEU A 636 1.02 -42.88 1.79
N GLU A 637 0.56 -43.43 0.67
CA GLU A 637 -0.75 -43.10 0.10
C GLU A 637 -1.90 -43.44 1.06
N MET A 638 -1.86 -44.60 1.72
CA MET A 638 -2.89 -44.99 2.68
C MET A 638 -2.82 -44.15 3.97
N ALA A 639 -1.62 -43.96 4.51
CA ALA A 639 -1.40 -43.24 5.76
C ALA A 639 -1.80 -41.76 5.66
N PHE A 640 -1.62 -41.15 4.49
CA PHE A 640 -1.89 -39.74 4.24
C PHE A 640 -3.04 -39.50 3.24
N ALA A 641 -3.92 -40.48 3.05
CA ALA A 641 -5.03 -40.39 2.09
C ALA A 641 -5.91 -39.14 2.30
N ASN A 642 -6.08 -38.73 3.56
CA ASN A 642 -6.88 -37.58 3.97
C ASN A 642 -6.04 -36.38 4.41
N ALA A 643 -4.72 -36.39 4.16
CA ALA A 643 -3.85 -35.29 4.55
C ALA A 643 -3.89 -34.16 3.52
N TRP A 644 -3.81 -32.93 4.01
CA TRP A 644 -3.89 -31.71 3.21
C TRP A 644 -2.64 -30.86 3.38
N VAL A 645 -2.30 -30.14 2.31
CA VAL A 645 -1.22 -29.15 2.29
C VAL A 645 -1.82 -27.82 1.87
N ARG A 646 -1.47 -26.76 2.61
CA ARG A 646 -1.87 -25.40 2.31
C ARG A 646 -0.77 -24.42 2.68
N PHE A 647 -0.29 -23.69 1.69
CA PHE A 647 0.56 -22.51 1.86
C PHE A 647 0.52 -21.68 0.59
N THR A 648 0.60 -20.36 0.72
CA THR A 648 0.54 -19.45 -0.45
C THR A 648 1.88 -18.76 -0.72
N HIS A 649 2.73 -18.63 0.30
CA HIS A 649 4.01 -17.94 0.24
C HIS A 649 4.92 -18.36 1.41
N PHE A 650 6.17 -17.93 1.33
CA PHE A 650 7.18 -18.14 2.36
C PHE A 650 7.44 -16.85 3.14
N VAL A 651 7.75 -16.99 4.42
CA VAL A 651 8.06 -15.89 5.34
C VAL A 651 9.39 -16.15 6.05
N PRO A 652 10.09 -15.10 6.52
CA PRO A 652 11.34 -15.28 7.25
C PRO A 652 11.05 -15.65 8.71
N ALA A 653 11.60 -16.78 9.15
CA ALA A 653 11.69 -17.14 10.57
C ALA A 653 12.89 -16.45 11.23
N ALA A 654 12.77 -16.11 12.52
CA ALA A 654 13.86 -15.52 13.31
C ALA A 654 14.99 -16.52 13.51
N ASP A 655 14.63 -17.75 13.83
CA ASP A 655 15.55 -18.83 14.17
C ASP A 655 14.96 -20.22 13.81
N ASN A 656 15.60 -21.29 14.27
CA ASN A 656 15.11 -22.65 14.10
C ASN A 656 14.05 -23.04 15.16
N THR A 657 13.86 -22.25 16.24
CA THR A 657 12.89 -22.57 17.29
C THR A 657 11.46 -22.40 16.78
N THR A 658 11.27 -21.52 15.79
CA THR A 658 10.03 -21.36 15.02
C THR A 658 9.56 -22.66 14.34
N LEU A 659 10.47 -23.61 14.11
CA LEU A 659 10.23 -24.91 13.48
C LEU A 659 10.35 -26.10 14.46
N SER A 660 10.65 -25.84 15.73
CA SER A 660 10.90 -26.91 16.70
C SER A 660 9.63 -27.75 16.94
N SER A 661 9.84 -29.06 17.13
CA SER A 661 8.86 -30.14 16.97
C SER A 661 7.63 -30.14 17.89
N ASN A 662 7.43 -29.12 18.73
CA ASN A 662 6.26 -28.99 19.60
C ASN A 662 5.00 -28.52 18.83
N VAL A 663 5.16 -28.07 17.57
CA VAL A 663 4.08 -27.63 16.66
C VAL A 663 3.17 -28.77 16.15
N ARG A 664 3.40 -30.04 16.55
CA ARG A 664 2.57 -31.19 16.11
C ARG A 664 1.87 -31.93 17.25
N ARG A 665 0.88 -31.32 17.89
CA ARG A 665 -0.25 -32.05 18.51
C ARG A 665 -1.55 -31.24 18.44
N PHE A 666 -2.05 -31.02 17.23
CA PHE A 666 -3.49 -30.78 17.06
C PHE A 666 -4.22 -32.06 17.46
N HIS A 667 -4.99 -31.96 18.56
CA HIS A 667 -5.81 -33.02 19.11
C HIS A 667 -6.91 -33.42 18.11
N GLY A 668 -6.78 -34.62 17.53
CA GLY A 668 -7.92 -35.39 17.05
C GLY A 668 -8.57 -36.10 18.23
N GLY A 669 -9.89 -35.90 18.39
CA GLY A 669 -10.70 -36.43 19.49
C GLY A 669 -10.65 -37.96 19.66
N GLU A 670 -10.90 -38.36 20.89
CA GLU A 670 -10.75 -39.66 21.54
C GLU A 670 -11.48 -40.86 20.90
N GLN A 671 -10.92 -42.07 21.04
CA GLN A 671 -11.44 -43.10 21.96
C GLN A 671 -10.53 -44.34 22.08
N THR A 672 -10.13 -44.61 23.33
CA THR A 672 -9.90 -45.90 24.03
C THR A 672 -8.92 -46.96 23.47
N ALA A 673 -7.83 -47.24 24.21
CA ALA A 673 -7.76 -48.38 25.15
C ALA A 673 -6.36 -48.51 25.81
N VAL A 674 -6.38 -49.10 27.00
CA VAL A 674 -5.34 -49.29 28.02
C VAL A 674 -4.09 -50.03 27.51
N GLY A 675 -2.91 -49.57 27.94
CA GLY A 675 -1.65 -50.31 27.85
C GLY A 675 -0.49 -49.50 28.43
N GLN A 676 -0.20 -49.68 29.71
CA GLN A 676 0.99 -49.16 30.37
C GLN A 676 2.24 -49.86 29.80
N GLU A 677 3.05 -49.16 29.01
CA GLU A 677 4.49 -49.42 28.91
C GLU A 677 5.24 -48.09 28.91
N LYS A 678 6.11 -47.91 29.91
CA LYS A 678 7.03 -46.77 30.04
C LYS A 678 8.05 -46.81 28.89
N PRO A 679 8.19 -45.76 28.07
CA PRO A 679 9.40 -45.55 27.29
C PRO A 679 10.40 -44.75 28.14
N SER A 680 11.59 -45.31 28.31
CA SER A 680 12.76 -44.70 28.95
C SER A 680 13.15 -43.36 28.31
N PRO A 681 13.73 -42.42 29.07
CA PRO A 681 14.03 -41.07 28.59
C PRO A 681 15.23 -41.13 27.62
N ARG A 682 14.99 -40.81 26.35
CA ARG A 682 16.06 -40.32 25.47
C ARG A 682 15.94 -38.80 25.41
N HIS A 683 16.75 -38.15 26.24
CA HIS A 683 17.05 -36.73 26.17
C HIS A 683 17.32 -36.32 24.72
N LYS A 684 16.55 -35.35 24.21
CA LYS A 684 16.98 -34.49 23.12
C LYS A 684 17.21 -33.11 23.70
N SER A 685 18.44 -32.88 24.13
CA SER A 685 18.96 -31.56 24.51
C SER A 685 19.21 -30.71 23.24
N PRO A 686 19.31 -29.37 23.37
CA PRO A 686 19.78 -28.46 22.32
C PRO A 686 21.20 -28.85 21.83
N PRO A 687 21.70 -28.33 20.69
CA PRO A 687 23.01 -28.71 20.19
C PRO A 687 24.09 -28.31 21.20
N ALA A 688 24.76 -29.30 21.79
CA ALA A 688 25.89 -29.08 22.69
C ALA A 688 27.03 -28.36 21.96
N ILE A 689 27.70 -27.44 22.66
CA ILE A 689 29.00 -26.87 22.28
C ILE A 689 29.98 -28.05 22.08
N GLY A 690 30.63 -28.14 20.92
CA GLY A 690 31.59 -29.22 20.69
C GLY A 690 31.95 -29.54 19.24
N VAL A 691 32.80 -30.57 19.09
CA VAL A 691 33.32 -31.06 17.82
C VAL A 691 32.81 -32.48 17.56
N VAL A 692 32.17 -32.70 16.41
CA VAL A 692 31.70 -34.02 16.01
C VAL A 692 32.43 -34.47 14.75
N ALA A 693 33.11 -35.61 14.82
CA ALA A 693 33.60 -36.33 13.65
C ALA A 693 32.43 -37.12 13.04
N LEU A 694 32.04 -36.79 11.82
CA LEU A 694 31.01 -37.52 11.09
C LEU A 694 31.65 -38.64 10.28
N ASN A 695 31.01 -39.81 10.27
CA ASN A 695 31.32 -40.84 9.30
C ASN A 695 30.97 -40.32 7.89
N PRO A 696 31.87 -40.42 6.90
CA PRO A 696 31.57 -39.95 5.56
C PRO A 696 30.36 -40.71 4.98
N PRO A 697 29.49 -40.04 4.20
CA PRO A 697 28.32 -40.70 3.62
C PRO A 697 28.79 -41.80 2.64
N VAL A 698 28.31 -43.02 2.86
CA VAL A 698 28.53 -44.15 1.96
C VAL A 698 27.83 -43.83 0.64
N ARG A 699 28.60 -43.65 -0.44
CA ARG A 699 28.03 -43.55 -1.80
C ARG A 699 27.40 -44.89 -2.17
N SER A 700 26.07 -44.99 -2.16
CA SER A 700 25.36 -46.05 -2.86
C SER A 700 25.30 -45.69 -4.35
N SER A 701 26.38 -45.96 -5.10
CA SER A 701 26.32 -45.93 -6.57
C SER A 701 26.03 -47.33 -7.09
N SER A 702 24.78 -47.56 -7.47
CA SER A 702 24.40 -48.62 -8.39
C SER A 702 24.79 -48.20 -9.82
N SER A 703 25.95 -48.63 -10.31
CA SER A 703 26.14 -48.94 -11.73
C SER A 703 27.39 -49.81 -11.96
N SER A 704 27.20 -50.78 -12.85
CA SER A 704 28.11 -51.81 -13.28
C SER A 704 29.24 -51.32 -14.19
N SER A 705 30.51 -51.57 -13.83
CA SER A 705 31.58 -52.15 -14.68
C SER A 705 32.91 -52.26 -13.92
N PRO A 706 33.72 -53.32 -14.14
CA PRO A 706 35.01 -53.48 -13.47
C PRO A 706 36.13 -52.88 -14.32
N MET A 707 36.68 -51.74 -13.89
CA MET A 707 38.04 -51.35 -14.30
C MET A 707 38.83 -50.96 -13.05
N VAL A 708 39.82 -51.81 -12.78
CA VAL A 708 40.85 -51.64 -11.76
C VAL A 708 41.69 -50.41 -12.14
N HIS A 709 41.52 -49.33 -11.39
CA HIS A 709 42.55 -48.31 -11.23
C HIS A 709 42.83 -48.15 -9.75
N SER A 710 44.12 -48.25 -9.43
CA SER A 710 44.73 -48.19 -8.11
C SER A 710 44.24 -47.02 -7.26
N ASP A 711 43.97 -47.34 -6.01
CA ASP A 711 43.64 -46.45 -4.89
C ASP A 711 44.53 -45.20 -4.85
N ASP A 712 43.95 -44.05 -5.23
CA ASP A 712 44.19 -42.80 -4.50
C ASP A 712 42.93 -42.53 -3.67
N ASN A 713 42.77 -43.34 -2.62
CA ASN A 713 41.82 -43.08 -1.54
C ASN A 713 42.33 -41.87 -0.75
N HIS A 714 42.05 -40.66 -1.26
CA HIS A 714 42.27 -39.45 -0.47
C HIS A 714 41.42 -39.57 0.80
N PRO A 715 42.03 -39.64 2.00
CA PRO A 715 41.28 -39.81 3.22
C PRO A 715 40.41 -38.57 3.44
N ARG A 716 39.09 -38.77 3.47
CA ARG A 716 38.10 -37.71 3.63
C ARG A 716 37.62 -37.68 5.07
N TYR A 717 38.01 -36.64 5.78
CA TYR A 717 37.55 -36.37 7.13
C TYR A 717 36.45 -35.31 7.08
N SER A 718 35.31 -35.60 7.70
CA SER A 718 34.21 -34.65 7.87
C SER A 718 34.14 -34.24 9.34
N LEU A 719 34.58 -33.02 9.61
CA LEU A 719 34.54 -32.41 10.94
C LEU A 719 33.46 -31.34 10.92
N VAL A 720 32.58 -31.37 11.93
CA VAL A 720 31.59 -30.31 12.14
C VAL A 720 31.78 -29.73 13.52
N PHE A 721 31.97 -28.41 13.55
CA PHE A 721 32.18 -27.60 14.74
C PHE A 721 30.88 -26.84 15.03
N TYR A 722 30.40 -26.88 16.27
CA TYR A 722 29.16 -26.21 16.70
C TYR A 722 29.45 -25.27 17.88
N GLY A 723 29.07 -24.00 17.74
CA GLY A 723 29.32 -22.92 18.71
C GLY A 723 30.19 -21.81 18.12
N CYS A 724 30.44 -20.75 18.88
CA CYS A 724 31.30 -19.62 18.49
C CYS A 724 31.98 -19.00 19.72
N SER A 725 32.75 -19.82 20.44
CA SER A 725 33.49 -19.44 21.63
C SER A 725 34.90 -20.05 21.65
N SER A 726 35.70 -19.64 22.62
CA SER A 726 37.01 -20.18 22.97
C SER A 726 37.00 -21.69 23.22
N GLU A 727 35.85 -22.23 23.66
CA GLU A 727 35.65 -23.68 23.87
C GLU A 727 35.65 -24.49 22.57
N VAL A 728 35.28 -23.87 21.44
CA VAL A 728 35.20 -24.54 20.12
C VAL A 728 36.36 -24.14 19.22
N TYR A 729 36.77 -22.87 19.29
CA TYR A 729 37.80 -22.29 18.46
C TYR A 729 38.91 -21.71 19.33
N GLY A 730 40.04 -22.42 19.46
CA GLY A 730 41.19 -21.97 20.23
C GLY A 730 41.89 -20.71 19.70
N CYS A 731 41.38 -20.09 18.64
CA CYS A 731 41.78 -18.74 18.21
C CYS A 731 40.97 -17.62 18.88
N ILE A 732 39.87 -17.95 19.56
CA ILE A 732 39.08 -17.04 20.39
C ILE A 732 39.60 -17.19 21.82
N SER A 733 39.95 -16.09 22.47
CA SER A 733 40.31 -16.09 23.89
C SER A 733 39.05 -16.02 24.76
N GLU A 734 39.07 -16.60 25.97
CA GLU A 734 37.93 -16.51 26.91
C GLU A 734 37.49 -15.06 27.16
N GLU A 735 38.45 -14.12 27.20
CA GLU A 735 38.19 -12.69 27.37
C GLU A 735 37.43 -12.07 26.17
N SER A 736 37.58 -12.67 24.98
CA SER A 736 36.93 -12.24 23.74
C SER A 736 35.62 -12.96 23.45
N ASP A 737 35.19 -13.94 24.26
CA ASP A 737 33.94 -14.66 24.02
C ASP A 737 32.74 -13.72 24.00
N ALA A 738 32.71 -12.74 24.91
CA ALA A 738 31.70 -11.68 24.93
C ALA A 738 31.75 -10.81 23.66
N ASP A 739 32.94 -10.50 23.14
CA ASP A 739 33.09 -9.71 21.90
C ASP A 739 32.58 -10.48 20.68
N TYR A 740 32.85 -11.79 20.61
CA TYR A 740 32.38 -12.66 19.51
C TYR A 740 30.87 -12.93 19.60
N GLU A 741 30.33 -13.05 20.82
CA GLU A 741 28.89 -13.09 21.04
C GLU A 741 28.23 -11.76 20.64
N GLU A 742 28.83 -10.62 20.99
CA GLU A 742 28.36 -9.30 20.57
C GLU A 742 28.41 -9.13 19.05
N LEU A 743 29.48 -9.57 18.37
CA LEU A 743 29.58 -9.57 16.90
C LEU A 743 28.44 -10.38 16.25
N LEU A 744 28.05 -11.51 16.86
CA LEU A 744 26.93 -12.31 16.39
C LEU A 744 25.58 -11.64 16.70
N ARG A 745 25.41 -11.01 17.85
CA ARG A 745 24.20 -10.23 18.20
C ARG A 745 23.99 -9.04 17.29
N VAL A 746 25.06 -8.29 16.96
CA VAL A 746 25.04 -7.19 15.99
C VAL A 746 24.64 -7.69 14.59
N SER A 747 24.91 -8.96 14.26
CA SER A 747 24.45 -9.59 13.01
C SER A 747 23.03 -10.18 13.08
N GLY A 748 22.49 -10.37 14.29
CA GLY A 748 21.21 -11.03 14.56
C GLY A 748 20.02 -10.08 14.74
N ASP A 749 20.21 -8.94 15.42
CA ASP A 749 19.15 -7.95 15.59
C ASP A 749 19.05 -7.05 14.35
N LYS A 750 18.23 -7.49 13.39
CA LYS A 750 17.97 -6.79 12.12
C LYS A 750 17.46 -5.35 12.29
N PHE A 751 17.04 -4.96 13.49
CA PHE A 751 16.48 -3.65 13.78
C PHE A 751 17.18 -2.96 14.96
N ALA A 752 18.41 -3.36 15.30
CA ALA A 752 19.20 -2.71 16.34
C ALA A 752 19.42 -1.20 16.07
N ASP A 753 19.43 -0.80 14.79
CA ASP A 753 19.55 0.59 14.35
C ASP A 753 18.21 1.34 14.28
N HIS A 754 17.11 0.74 14.76
CA HIS A 754 15.78 1.36 14.74
C HIS A 754 15.80 2.70 15.51
N PRO A 755 15.42 3.83 14.88
CA PRO A 755 15.54 5.16 15.51
C PRO A 755 14.76 5.35 16.81
N ARG A 756 13.73 4.53 17.02
CA ARG A 756 12.82 4.59 18.17
C ARG A 756 12.70 3.19 18.79
N ALA A 757 13.62 2.83 19.67
CA ALA A 757 13.62 1.49 20.28
C ALA A 757 12.30 1.16 20.99
N GLY A 758 11.65 2.17 21.61
CA GLY A 758 10.36 2.01 22.31
C GLY A 758 9.18 1.63 21.43
N THR A 759 9.29 1.72 20.09
CA THR A 759 8.23 1.36 19.15
C THR A 759 8.55 0.09 18.36
N LEU A 760 9.65 -0.61 18.67
CA LEU A 760 10.10 -1.78 17.93
C LEU A 760 9.06 -2.93 17.94
N SER A 761 8.34 -3.12 19.05
CA SER A 761 7.24 -4.09 19.13
C SER A 761 6.16 -3.83 18.06
N LYS A 762 5.88 -2.56 17.74
CA LYS A 762 4.93 -2.17 16.70
C LYS A 762 5.45 -2.45 15.30
N VAL A 763 6.78 -2.37 15.09
CA VAL A 763 7.42 -2.82 13.86
C VAL A 763 7.32 -4.33 13.72
N MET A 764 7.52 -5.09 14.80
CA MET A 764 7.40 -6.54 14.80
C MET A 764 5.96 -7.02 14.50
N LYS A 765 4.93 -6.26 14.90
CA LYS A 765 3.52 -6.50 14.48
C LYS A 765 3.30 -6.41 12.97
N MET A 766 4.15 -5.66 12.25
CA MET A 766 4.12 -5.64 10.78
C MET A 766 4.79 -6.87 10.14
N LYS A 767 5.19 -7.86 10.95
CA LYS A 767 5.74 -9.16 10.57
C LYS A 767 6.97 -9.12 9.64
N PRO A 768 8.01 -8.33 9.97
CA PRO A 768 9.28 -8.38 9.24
C PRO A 768 9.96 -9.76 9.34
N VAL A 769 9.75 -10.44 10.46
CA VAL A 769 10.25 -11.77 10.83
C VAL A 769 9.21 -12.42 11.75
N TRP A 770 9.11 -13.75 11.70
CA TRP A 770 8.25 -14.55 12.57
C TRP A 770 9.08 -15.21 13.68
N GLU A 771 8.64 -15.01 14.93
CA GLU A 771 9.31 -15.49 16.14
C GLU A 771 8.26 -15.92 17.17
N PRO A 772 8.32 -17.15 17.73
CA PRO A 772 7.44 -17.56 18.83
C PRO A 772 7.70 -16.70 20.07
N GLY A 773 6.67 -16.33 20.82
CA GLY A 773 6.81 -15.35 21.90
C GLY A 773 6.92 -13.89 21.40
N GLY A 774 6.98 -13.70 20.08
CA GLY A 774 7.11 -12.41 19.43
C GLY A 774 5.76 -11.83 18.99
N GLU A 775 5.76 -10.51 18.80
CA GLU A 775 4.59 -9.73 18.37
C GLU A 775 4.02 -10.15 16.99
N SER A 776 4.76 -10.96 16.21
CA SER A 776 4.32 -11.51 14.92
C SER A 776 3.11 -12.47 15.01
N TYR A 777 2.84 -13.01 16.20
CA TYR A 777 1.68 -13.89 16.47
C TYR A 777 0.54 -13.21 17.24
N GLY A 778 0.59 -11.90 17.46
CA GLY A 778 -0.44 -11.17 18.22
C GLY A 778 -1.87 -11.21 17.64
N TRP A 779 -2.06 -11.82 16.47
CA TRP A 779 -3.34 -12.01 15.79
C TRP A 779 -4.05 -13.33 16.19
N VAL A 780 -3.41 -14.24 16.92
CA VAL A 780 -4.01 -15.52 17.39
C VAL A 780 -3.84 -15.68 18.89
N LYS A 781 -4.86 -16.17 19.58
CA LYS A 781 -4.83 -16.56 21.00
C LYS A 781 -4.29 -17.98 21.12
N ASP A 782 -2.98 -18.11 21.28
CA ASP A 782 -2.32 -19.39 21.47
C ASP A 782 -1.14 -19.18 22.41
N GLU A 783 -1.18 -19.80 23.58
CA GLU A 783 -0.20 -19.60 24.66
C GLU A 783 1.22 -19.91 24.18
N TRP A 784 1.41 -20.97 23.38
CA TRP A 784 2.74 -21.32 22.88
C TRP A 784 3.29 -20.31 21.86
N LEU A 785 2.44 -19.83 20.95
CA LEU A 785 2.84 -18.81 19.98
C LEU A 785 3.05 -17.43 20.61
N GLN A 786 2.36 -17.14 21.72
CA GLN A 786 2.40 -15.83 22.39
C GLN A 786 3.46 -15.73 23.49
N ASP A 787 3.73 -16.80 24.24
CA ASP A 787 4.61 -16.75 25.41
C ASP A 787 6.00 -17.36 25.12
N GLY A 788 6.17 -18.03 23.97
CA GLY A 788 7.41 -18.73 23.65
C GLY A 788 7.60 -19.95 24.55
N VAL A 789 8.72 -20.65 24.43
CA VAL A 789 9.02 -21.77 25.34
C VAL A 789 9.46 -21.16 26.67
N ASP A 790 8.68 -21.33 27.73
CA ASP A 790 9.19 -21.24 29.10
C ASP A 790 10.40 -22.20 29.18
N GLU A 791 11.61 -21.65 29.24
CA GLU A 791 12.71 -22.40 29.84
C GLU A 791 12.28 -22.66 31.27
N GLU A 792 11.81 -23.89 31.54
CA GLU A 792 11.61 -24.39 32.89
C GLU A 792 12.84 -24.01 33.71
N SER A 793 12.60 -23.09 34.63
CA SER A 793 13.50 -22.64 35.67
C SER A 793 14.41 -23.76 36.15
N GLU A 794 15.72 -23.54 36.04
CA GLU A 794 16.73 -24.14 36.90
C GLU A 794 16.40 -23.86 38.38
N THR A 795 15.44 -24.60 38.94
CA THR A 795 15.27 -24.75 40.38
C THR A 795 14.74 -26.15 40.66
N ASP A 796 15.58 -27.16 40.42
CA ASP A 796 15.52 -28.38 41.21
C ASP A 796 16.90 -29.06 41.20
N ASN A 797 17.73 -28.67 42.16
CA ASN A 797 18.72 -29.55 42.77
C ASN A 797 18.87 -29.19 44.25
N LYS A 798 18.06 -29.89 45.05
CA LYS A 798 18.45 -30.38 46.38
C LYS A 798 18.61 -31.88 46.31
#